data_AF-A0A3N1K2W4-F1
#
_entry.id   AF-A0A3N1K2W4-F1
#
_cell.length_a   1.000
_cell.length_b   1.000
_cell.length_c   1.000
_cell.angle_alpha   90.00
_cell.angle_beta   90.00
_cell.angle_gamma   90.00
#
_symmetry.space_group_name_H-M   'P 1'
#
loop_
_entity.id
_entity.type
_entity.pdbx_description
1 polymer ?
#
loop_
_entity_poly.entity_id
_entity_poly.type
_entity_poly.pdbx_seq_one_letter_code
_entity_poly.pdbx_strand_id
1 'polypeptide(L)'
;MSVAAASAPASTSSPASREGWADALKGLLIVLVVLWHVVLKSTLQVDWQLGLPVPGAWGLAVDAVWPFLMPAFVLVSGVFAAGALARPWSAVLRPRVLRFAWLYLLWSLIHTAALWAFPEFPTFVPRSVAEFVEAVTISPMSTWYLYALVLYFVVAKALRRVPPVVVVAAAAALSVVVSSGLVEVVSNRGQLLGDLVFFVLGASLAPWLRRVVPGARLRVVLGLVAVYAAAFAAVRVTGSATVPGAWLALSLLGSSAVLAASPWLARLRGVGPVLVRLGRRSLPIYLLHMPLLALADHLLAEPLSGARVGAKLVAATALPVALTAALVGICLVIDRLAARDGLGWLWDLPGRRTPRAVEVDRPHPPAGRSGRSGRTARLSSRAPWRAGAAVLLLVLGGVAGTRAQQLAGCTVDLPARPAAADGQVSIGAVGDVLMHDVGHRVPADGGASHFDEVRPWFTEDLVTGNLEQVVADDTGFDKCAAGSDCLAFRSDPGTAAHLAGFDLMNMANNHTGDFGPVGYRETREALAGQGIAAVGERDEIVCTRIGSTVVAVVGFAPYAGTNRVTDFRHVRKLVAAARRAADVVVVHAHMGAEGPDANVVRPGPEQMFGEDRGDPVAFAHAAVDAGADLVVGHGPHSLRGAEFRDGKLIAYSLGNFGGGGVFGAEEATRHGVYLDVVLDADGSFVRGQLRSARFDFVDGRPVPDPTGKAADLVREFGERDLPATTPRIGPDGELSPRG
;
A
#
# COMPACT_ATOMS: atom_id res chain seq x y z
N MET A 1 -1.50 -37.33 -79.45
CA MET A 1 -1.02 -35.94 -79.26
C MET A 1 -1.83 -35.34 -78.14
N SER A 2 -1.22 -35.16 -76.96
CA SER A 2 -1.86 -34.64 -75.75
C SER A 2 -0.99 -33.51 -75.21
N VAL A 3 -1.56 -32.31 -75.11
CA VAL A 3 -0.86 -31.08 -74.72
C VAL A 3 -0.91 -30.93 -73.21
N ALA A 4 0.27 -30.68 -72.63
CA ALA A 4 0.50 -30.47 -71.21
C ALA A 4 0.07 -29.07 -70.74
N ALA A 5 -0.58 -29.00 -69.57
CA ALA A 5 -0.84 -27.76 -68.85
C ALA A 5 0.22 -27.57 -67.75
N ALA A 6 0.94 -26.45 -67.82
CA ALA A 6 1.99 -26.09 -66.87
C ALA A 6 1.41 -25.59 -65.53
N SER A 7 1.89 -26.17 -64.44
CA SER A 7 1.62 -25.76 -63.06
C SER A 7 2.46 -24.53 -62.68
N ALA A 8 1.79 -23.43 -62.31
CA ALA A 8 2.42 -22.24 -61.75
C ALA A 8 2.97 -22.50 -60.32
N PRO A 9 4.11 -21.91 -59.95
CA PRO A 9 4.75 -22.13 -58.65
C PRO A 9 3.96 -21.47 -57.51
N ALA A 10 3.82 -22.22 -56.40
CA ALA A 10 3.21 -21.75 -55.17
C ALA A 10 3.93 -20.50 -54.64
N SER A 11 3.18 -19.40 -54.53
CA SER A 11 3.65 -18.16 -53.93
C SER A 11 3.94 -18.38 -52.44
N THR A 12 5.22 -18.34 -52.09
CA THR A 12 5.69 -18.24 -50.71
C THR A 12 5.21 -16.90 -50.14
N SER A 13 4.18 -16.91 -49.31
CA SER A 13 3.71 -15.72 -48.59
C SER A 13 4.79 -15.21 -47.63
N SER A 14 5.39 -14.07 -47.93
CA SER A 14 6.33 -13.37 -47.04
C SER A 14 5.66 -12.93 -45.71
N PRO A 15 6.37 -12.82 -44.57
CA PRO A 15 5.83 -12.51 -43.23
C PRO A 15 5.43 -11.03 -43.04
N ALA A 16 4.86 -10.37 -44.05
CA ALA A 16 4.48 -8.97 -44.00
C ALA A 16 2.98 -8.82 -43.67
N SER A 17 2.72 -8.44 -42.40
CA SER A 17 1.53 -7.77 -41.82
C SER A 17 0.94 -8.44 -40.57
N ARG A 18 1.78 -8.73 -39.57
CA ARG A 18 1.28 -8.64 -38.18
C ARG A 18 1.01 -7.15 -37.88
N GLU A 19 -0.16 -6.86 -37.32
CA GLU A 19 -0.73 -5.52 -37.10
C GLU A 19 0.21 -4.63 -36.25
N GLY A 20 1.13 -3.89 -36.89
CA GLY A 20 2.19 -3.15 -36.21
C GLY A 20 1.69 -2.09 -35.20
N TRP A 21 0.52 -1.51 -35.44
CA TRP A 21 -0.11 -0.57 -34.49
C TRP A 21 -0.57 -1.29 -33.20
N ALA A 22 -1.08 -2.53 -33.31
CA ALA A 22 -1.57 -3.30 -32.17
C ALA A 22 -0.41 -3.83 -31.32
N ASP A 23 0.68 -4.26 -31.96
CA ASP A 23 1.93 -4.60 -31.27
C ASP A 23 2.52 -3.37 -30.57
N ALA A 24 2.54 -2.20 -31.22
CA ALA A 24 3.03 -0.96 -30.60
C ALA A 24 2.19 -0.53 -29.39
N LEU A 25 0.85 -0.64 -29.50
CA LEU A 25 -0.07 -0.36 -28.39
C LEU A 25 0.21 -1.26 -27.19
N LYS A 26 0.33 -2.58 -27.39
CA LYS A 26 0.71 -3.51 -26.32
C LYS A 26 2.07 -3.19 -25.72
N GLY A 27 3.02 -2.76 -26.54
CA GLY A 27 4.35 -2.32 -26.11
C GLY A 27 4.30 -1.09 -25.20
N LEU A 28 3.46 -0.11 -25.52
CA LEU A 28 3.24 1.05 -24.66
C LEU A 28 2.57 0.63 -23.37
N LEU A 29 1.46 -0.11 -23.46
CA LEU A 29 0.67 -0.49 -22.29
C LEU A 29 1.48 -1.35 -21.32
N ILE A 30 2.35 -2.27 -21.77
CA ILE A 30 3.17 -3.05 -20.83
C ILE A 30 4.19 -2.18 -20.09
N VAL A 31 4.75 -1.16 -20.73
CA VAL A 31 5.65 -0.20 -20.06
C VAL A 31 4.87 0.63 -19.04
N LEU A 32 3.66 1.09 -19.40
CA LEU A 32 2.78 1.81 -18.49
C LEU A 32 2.34 0.94 -17.30
N VAL A 33 2.09 -0.36 -17.50
CA VAL A 33 1.81 -1.31 -16.41
C VAL A 33 2.98 -1.38 -15.44
N VAL A 34 4.21 -1.52 -15.93
CA VAL A 34 5.39 -1.56 -15.05
C VAL A 34 5.58 -0.23 -14.33
N LEU A 35 5.43 0.91 -15.03
CA LEU A 35 5.51 2.24 -14.42
C LEU A 35 4.46 2.44 -13.32
N TRP A 36 3.21 2.05 -13.59
CA TRP A 36 2.11 2.14 -12.63
C TRP A 36 2.43 1.35 -11.35
N HIS A 37 2.95 0.12 -11.49
CA HIS A 37 3.38 -0.68 -10.33
C HIS A 37 4.58 -0.06 -9.62
N VAL A 38 5.59 0.42 -10.34
CA VAL A 38 6.75 1.11 -9.75
C VAL A 38 6.29 2.29 -8.89
N VAL A 39 5.40 3.13 -9.42
CA VAL A 39 4.90 4.31 -8.70
C VAL A 39 4.07 3.89 -7.49
N LEU A 40 3.03 3.09 -7.66
CA LEU A 40 2.13 2.78 -6.54
C LEU A 40 2.72 1.84 -5.50
N LYS A 41 3.51 0.85 -5.93
CA LYS A 41 4.01 -0.23 -5.06
C LYS A 41 5.40 0.01 -4.51
N SER A 42 6.11 1.02 -5.01
CA SER A 42 7.44 1.37 -4.49
C SER A 42 7.57 2.88 -4.25
N THR A 43 7.46 3.73 -5.28
CA THR A 43 7.69 5.17 -5.14
C THR A 43 6.80 5.80 -4.07
N LEU A 44 5.48 5.60 -4.12
CA LEU A 44 4.56 6.17 -3.12
C LEU A 44 4.65 5.51 -1.74
N GLN A 45 5.46 4.45 -1.60
CA GLN A 45 5.73 3.75 -0.35
C GLN A 45 7.05 4.20 0.30
N VAL A 46 7.77 5.12 -0.34
CA VAL A 46 8.99 5.72 0.21
C VAL A 46 8.60 6.98 0.96
N ASP A 47 9.21 7.14 2.14
CA ASP A 47 9.04 8.34 2.93
C ASP A 47 9.93 9.50 2.40
N TRP A 48 9.37 10.25 1.44
CA TRP A 48 10.13 11.23 0.69
C TRP A 48 10.51 12.50 1.46
N GLN A 49 9.71 12.95 2.44
CA GLN A 49 9.97 14.21 3.18
C GLN A 49 10.35 15.39 2.27
N LEU A 50 9.72 15.49 1.10
CA LEU A 50 9.95 16.59 0.18
C LEU A 50 8.84 17.62 0.42
N GLY A 51 9.20 18.87 0.68
CA GLY A 51 8.26 20.00 0.63
C GLY A 51 7.74 20.32 -0.78
N LEU A 52 7.98 19.44 -1.75
CA LEU A 52 7.55 19.54 -3.13
C LEU A 52 6.67 18.32 -3.48
N PRO A 53 5.56 18.50 -4.20
CA PRO A 53 4.60 17.43 -4.49
C PRO A 53 5.08 16.49 -5.62
N VAL A 54 6.38 16.18 -5.71
CA VAL A 54 6.95 15.33 -6.76
C VAL A 54 6.36 13.90 -6.72
N PRO A 55 6.28 13.21 -5.57
CA PRO A 55 5.62 11.90 -5.51
C PRO A 55 4.13 11.99 -5.88
N GLY A 56 3.43 13.04 -5.41
CA GLY A 56 2.02 13.29 -5.73
C GLY A 56 1.79 13.50 -7.23
N ALA A 57 2.70 14.18 -7.92
CA ALA A 57 2.64 14.34 -9.38
C ALA A 57 2.74 13.00 -10.12
N TRP A 58 3.59 12.07 -9.63
CA TRP A 58 3.63 10.70 -10.16
C TRP A 58 2.33 9.95 -9.89
N GLY A 59 1.76 10.09 -8.69
CA GLY A 59 0.44 9.54 -8.34
C GLY A 59 -0.65 9.99 -9.33
N LEU A 60 -0.76 11.30 -9.55
CA LEU A 60 -1.70 11.87 -10.53
C LEU A 60 -1.46 11.35 -11.95
N ALA A 61 -0.19 11.22 -12.36
CA ALA A 61 0.16 10.72 -13.68
C ALA A 61 -0.28 9.26 -13.90
N VAL A 62 -0.11 8.39 -12.91
CA VAL A 62 -0.51 6.98 -13.02
C VAL A 62 -2.02 6.79 -12.83
N ASP A 63 -2.67 7.62 -12.01
CA ASP A 63 -4.13 7.71 -11.91
C ASP A 63 -4.76 8.07 -13.26
N ALA A 64 -4.15 9.00 -14.00
CA ALA A 64 -4.60 9.40 -15.33
C ALA A 64 -4.43 8.30 -16.39
N VAL A 65 -3.66 7.25 -16.12
CA VAL A 65 -3.47 6.09 -17.01
C VAL A 65 -4.44 4.95 -16.65
N TRP A 66 -4.82 4.85 -15.38
CA TRP A 66 -5.60 3.74 -14.83
C TRP A 66 -6.90 3.41 -15.60
N PRO A 67 -7.73 4.40 -16.01
CA PRO A 67 -8.99 4.11 -16.72
C PRO A 67 -8.84 3.37 -18.04
N PHE A 68 -7.69 3.44 -18.72
CA PHE A 68 -7.53 2.77 -20.02
C PHE A 68 -6.46 1.67 -20.02
N LEU A 69 -5.68 1.55 -18.95
CA LEU A 69 -4.50 0.68 -18.92
C LEU A 69 -4.85 -0.79 -19.25
N MET A 70 -5.76 -1.38 -18.47
CA MET A 70 -6.23 -2.75 -18.68
C MET A 70 -7.35 -2.84 -19.74
N PRO A 71 -8.35 -1.93 -19.77
CA PRO A 71 -9.34 -1.89 -20.84
C PRO A 71 -8.77 -1.92 -22.26
N ALA A 72 -7.74 -1.12 -22.56
CA ALA A 72 -7.12 -1.10 -23.87
C ALA A 72 -6.36 -2.40 -24.17
N PHE A 73 -5.69 -3.01 -23.17
CA PHE A 73 -5.02 -4.30 -23.31
C PHE A 73 -6.01 -5.41 -23.66
N VAL A 74 -7.12 -5.44 -22.94
CA VAL A 74 -8.20 -6.42 -23.09
C VAL A 74 -8.91 -6.24 -24.44
N LEU A 75 -9.15 -5.00 -24.88
CA LEU A 75 -9.72 -4.68 -26.19
C LEU A 75 -8.86 -5.25 -27.33
N VAL A 76 -7.55 -4.99 -27.31
CA VAL A 76 -6.65 -5.51 -28.34
C VAL A 76 -6.57 -7.04 -28.29
N SER A 77 -6.67 -7.64 -27.11
CA SER A 77 -6.77 -9.10 -26.98
C SER A 77 -8.04 -9.67 -27.61
N GLY A 78 -9.16 -8.97 -27.51
CA GLY A 78 -10.39 -9.27 -28.26
C GLY A 78 -10.19 -9.22 -29.77
N VAL A 79 -9.51 -8.19 -30.29
CA VAL A 79 -9.18 -8.05 -31.73
C VAL A 79 -8.39 -9.27 -32.24
N PHE A 80 -7.40 -9.74 -31.47
CA PHE A 80 -6.61 -10.93 -31.81
C PHE A 80 -7.33 -12.26 -31.58
N ALA A 81 -8.40 -12.27 -30.80
CA ALA A 81 -9.22 -13.45 -30.53
C ALA A 81 -10.35 -13.63 -31.56
N ALA A 82 -10.79 -12.57 -32.24
CA ALA A 82 -11.94 -12.55 -33.15
C ALA A 82 -11.98 -13.75 -34.12
N GLY A 83 -10.89 -14.01 -34.85
CA GLY A 83 -10.81 -15.14 -35.80
C GLY A 83 -10.80 -16.53 -35.14
N ALA A 84 -10.39 -16.62 -33.88
CA ALA A 84 -10.37 -17.88 -33.13
C ALA A 84 -11.77 -18.24 -32.56
N LEU A 85 -12.63 -17.26 -32.29
CA LEU A 85 -13.98 -17.50 -31.78
C LEU A 85 -14.83 -18.35 -32.74
N ALA A 86 -14.64 -18.15 -34.05
CA ALA A 86 -15.32 -18.89 -35.12
C ALA A 86 -14.85 -20.35 -35.28
N ARG A 87 -13.63 -20.71 -34.84
CA ARG A 87 -13.04 -22.05 -35.03
C ARG A 87 -13.69 -23.10 -34.10
N PRO A 88 -13.62 -24.42 -34.38
CA PRO A 88 -14.10 -25.45 -33.45
C PRO A 88 -13.28 -25.50 -32.15
N TRP A 89 -13.84 -26.05 -31.07
CA TRP A 89 -13.17 -26.18 -29.76
C TRP A 89 -11.84 -26.94 -29.84
N SER A 90 -11.77 -27.99 -30.64
CA SER A 90 -10.54 -28.77 -30.88
C SER A 90 -9.36 -27.91 -31.37
N ALA A 91 -9.63 -26.85 -32.13
CA ALA A 91 -8.62 -25.96 -32.66
C ALA A 91 -8.19 -24.84 -31.69
N VAL A 92 -8.97 -24.57 -30.63
CA VAL A 92 -8.76 -23.41 -29.74
C VAL A 92 -8.56 -23.76 -28.28
N LEU A 93 -9.02 -24.93 -27.82
CA LEU A 93 -8.93 -25.34 -26.43
C LEU A 93 -7.48 -25.28 -25.92
N ARG A 94 -6.53 -25.85 -26.67
CA ARG A 94 -5.12 -25.81 -26.28
C ARG A 94 -4.51 -24.40 -26.33
N PRO A 95 -4.53 -23.67 -27.46
CA PRO A 95 -3.83 -22.37 -27.56
C PRO A 95 -4.54 -21.19 -26.88
N ARG A 96 -5.84 -21.28 -26.57
CA ARG A 96 -6.62 -20.16 -25.99
C ARG A 96 -7.17 -20.40 -24.59
N VAL A 97 -7.23 -21.66 -24.14
CA VAL A 97 -7.74 -21.99 -22.79
C VAL A 97 -6.63 -22.64 -21.97
N LEU A 98 -6.21 -23.86 -22.33
CA LEU A 98 -5.26 -24.64 -21.54
C LEU A 98 -3.90 -23.95 -21.38
N ARG A 99 -3.42 -23.27 -22.43
CA ARG A 99 -2.17 -22.49 -22.35
C ARG A 99 -2.23 -21.41 -21.26
N PHE A 100 -3.27 -20.58 -21.27
CA PHE A 100 -3.37 -19.47 -20.33
C PHE A 100 -3.77 -19.94 -18.93
N ALA A 101 -4.58 -21.00 -18.81
CA ALA A 101 -4.88 -21.64 -17.54
C ALA A 101 -3.62 -22.25 -16.89
N TRP A 102 -2.78 -22.93 -17.67
CA TRP A 102 -1.47 -23.42 -17.21
C TRP A 102 -0.58 -22.28 -16.73
N LEU A 103 -0.42 -21.25 -17.56
CA LEU A 103 0.44 -20.12 -17.21
C LEU A 103 -0.07 -19.38 -15.97
N TYR A 104 -1.39 -19.24 -15.83
CA TYR A 104 -2.00 -18.66 -14.64
C TYR A 104 -1.65 -19.44 -13.38
N LEU A 105 -1.94 -20.75 -13.35
CA LEU A 105 -1.65 -21.59 -12.18
C LEU A 105 -0.15 -21.64 -11.86
N LEU A 106 0.69 -21.83 -12.89
CA LEU A 106 2.14 -21.90 -12.72
C LEU A 106 2.69 -20.59 -12.15
N TRP A 107 2.34 -19.45 -12.75
CA TRP A 107 2.89 -18.17 -12.33
C TRP A 107 2.27 -17.64 -11.05
N SER A 108 1.02 -17.99 -10.73
CA SER A 108 0.46 -17.74 -9.40
C SER A 108 1.28 -18.44 -8.33
N LEU A 109 1.67 -19.71 -8.54
CA LEU A 109 2.54 -20.43 -7.62
C LEU A 109 3.93 -19.79 -7.51
N ILE A 110 4.55 -19.43 -8.64
CA ILE A 110 5.86 -18.76 -8.65
C ILE A 110 5.80 -17.40 -7.94
N HIS A 111 4.76 -16.59 -8.19
CA HIS A 111 4.58 -15.28 -7.54
C HIS A 111 4.42 -15.45 -6.05
N THR A 112 3.56 -16.36 -5.59
CA THR A 112 3.39 -16.66 -4.17
C THR A 112 4.73 -17.02 -3.55
N ALA A 113 5.44 -18.00 -4.10
CA ALA A 113 6.73 -18.45 -3.56
C ALA A 113 7.79 -17.34 -3.54
N ALA A 114 7.89 -16.51 -4.59
CA ALA A 114 8.89 -15.44 -4.66
C ALA A 114 8.56 -14.27 -3.72
N LEU A 115 7.29 -13.91 -3.60
CA LEU A 115 6.85 -12.76 -2.81
C LEU A 115 6.75 -13.07 -1.31
N TRP A 116 6.76 -14.35 -0.90
CA TRP A 116 6.87 -14.75 0.51
C TRP A 116 8.10 -14.13 1.21
N ALA A 117 9.18 -13.90 0.47
CA ALA A 117 10.40 -13.29 0.99
C ALA A 117 10.29 -11.77 1.21
N PHE A 118 9.20 -11.12 0.80
CA PHE A 118 9.01 -9.67 0.85
C PHE A 118 7.66 -9.31 1.49
N PRO A 119 7.48 -9.56 2.80
CA PRO A 119 6.19 -9.35 3.48
C PRO A 119 5.69 -7.90 3.45
N GLU A 120 6.61 -6.93 3.42
CA GLU A 120 6.29 -5.50 3.39
C GLU A 120 5.93 -4.97 2.00
N PHE A 121 6.10 -5.78 0.94
CA PHE A 121 5.77 -5.33 -0.41
C PHE A 121 4.25 -5.26 -0.55
N PRO A 122 3.64 -4.12 -0.95
CA PRO A 122 2.21 -3.87 -0.82
C PRO A 122 1.37 -4.60 -1.88
N THR A 123 1.37 -5.93 -1.83
CA THR A 123 0.63 -6.81 -2.74
C THR A 123 0.08 -7.99 -1.97
N PHE A 124 -1.07 -8.50 -2.40
CA PHE A 124 -1.66 -9.68 -1.79
C PHE A 124 -0.80 -10.92 -2.09
N VAL A 125 -0.37 -11.60 -1.03
CA VAL A 125 0.46 -12.80 -1.09
C VAL A 125 -0.16 -13.87 -0.19
N PRO A 126 -0.72 -14.95 -0.76
CA PRO A 126 -1.33 -16.02 0.04
C PRO A 126 -0.35 -16.62 1.05
N ARG A 127 -0.73 -16.73 2.32
CA ARG A 127 0.07 -17.28 3.42
C ARG A 127 -0.32 -18.70 3.81
N SER A 128 -1.48 -19.17 3.33
CA SER A 128 -1.98 -20.53 3.56
C SER A 128 -2.43 -21.21 2.26
N VAL A 129 -2.62 -22.53 2.32
CA VAL A 129 -3.19 -23.29 1.18
C VAL A 129 -4.61 -22.81 0.86
N ALA A 130 -5.40 -22.50 1.90
CA ALA A 130 -6.76 -21.98 1.75
C ALA A 130 -6.76 -20.63 1.02
N GLU A 131 -5.93 -19.68 1.47
CA GLU A 131 -5.77 -18.39 0.78
C GLU A 131 -5.24 -18.57 -0.64
N PHE A 132 -4.35 -19.54 -0.91
CA PHE A 132 -3.87 -19.77 -2.26
C PHE A 132 -4.99 -20.26 -3.17
N VAL A 133 -5.83 -21.18 -2.69
CA VAL A 133 -7.03 -21.64 -3.42
C VAL A 133 -7.98 -20.49 -3.67
N GLU A 134 -8.26 -19.66 -2.66
CA GLU A 134 -9.08 -18.45 -2.81
C GLU A 134 -8.48 -17.50 -3.85
N ALA A 135 -7.16 -17.26 -3.80
CA ALA A 135 -6.45 -16.38 -4.71
C ALA A 135 -6.51 -16.83 -6.17
N VAL A 136 -6.54 -18.14 -6.43
CA VAL A 136 -6.60 -18.67 -7.81
C VAL A 136 -8.03 -18.88 -8.32
N THR A 137 -9.05 -18.74 -7.47
CA THR A 137 -10.44 -19.04 -7.83
C THR A 137 -11.40 -17.86 -7.67
N ILE A 138 -11.29 -17.11 -6.58
CA ILE A 138 -12.25 -16.07 -6.16
C ILE A 138 -11.62 -14.68 -6.19
N SER A 139 -10.41 -14.54 -5.66
CA SER A 139 -9.74 -13.26 -5.38
C SER A 139 -8.44 -13.13 -6.18
N PRO A 140 -8.50 -12.97 -7.52
CA PRO A 140 -7.35 -13.16 -8.40
C PRO A 140 -6.21 -12.18 -8.13
N MET A 141 -5.01 -12.72 -7.88
CA MET A 141 -3.76 -12.00 -7.64
C MET A 141 -3.21 -11.27 -8.90
N SER A 142 -2.00 -10.71 -8.85
CA SER A 142 -1.41 -9.92 -9.94
C SER A 142 -1.34 -10.61 -11.33
N THR A 143 -1.43 -11.95 -11.37
CA THR A 143 -1.51 -12.79 -12.59
C THR A 143 -2.91 -12.86 -13.23
N TRP A 144 -3.89 -12.13 -12.70
CA TRP A 144 -5.31 -12.21 -13.07
C TRP A 144 -5.59 -12.03 -14.56
N TYR A 145 -4.77 -11.27 -15.29
CA TYR A 145 -5.00 -11.04 -16.72
C TYR A 145 -4.95 -12.34 -17.53
N LEU A 146 -4.18 -13.35 -17.10
CA LEU A 146 -4.16 -14.67 -17.75
C LEU A 146 -5.48 -15.42 -17.53
N TYR A 147 -6.03 -15.34 -16.32
CA TYR A 147 -7.34 -15.88 -16.00
C TYR A 147 -8.45 -15.16 -16.78
N ALA A 148 -8.39 -13.83 -16.87
CA ALA A 148 -9.29 -13.01 -17.67
C ALA A 148 -9.33 -13.45 -19.14
N LEU A 149 -8.17 -13.69 -19.77
CA LEU A 149 -8.11 -14.16 -21.16
C LEU A 149 -8.80 -15.52 -21.35
N VAL A 150 -8.70 -16.44 -20.38
CA VAL A 150 -9.42 -17.72 -20.41
C VAL A 150 -10.92 -17.47 -20.30
N LEU A 151 -11.34 -16.76 -19.26
CA LEU A 151 -12.75 -16.49 -18.96
C LEU A 151 -13.43 -15.78 -20.13
N TYR A 152 -12.87 -14.66 -20.59
CA TYR A 152 -13.44 -13.85 -21.65
C TYR A 152 -13.55 -14.63 -22.96
N PHE A 153 -12.53 -15.43 -23.31
CA PHE A 153 -12.59 -16.25 -24.52
C PHE A 153 -13.68 -17.34 -24.43
N VAL A 154 -13.81 -18.01 -23.28
CA VAL A 154 -14.85 -19.02 -23.05
C VAL A 154 -16.24 -18.40 -23.12
N VAL A 155 -16.48 -17.28 -22.42
CA VAL A 155 -17.75 -16.55 -22.42
C VAL A 155 -18.10 -16.07 -23.84
N ALA A 156 -17.20 -15.35 -24.51
CA ALA A 156 -17.44 -14.85 -25.87
C ALA A 156 -17.70 -15.99 -26.87
N LYS A 157 -17.03 -17.14 -26.70
CA LYS A 157 -17.23 -18.30 -27.57
C LYS A 157 -18.54 -19.03 -27.29
N ALA A 158 -18.93 -19.17 -26.02
CA ALA A 158 -20.21 -19.77 -25.63
C ALA A 158 -21.37 -18.93 -26.17
N LEU A 159 -21.25 -17.60 -26.09
CA LEU A 159 -22.27 -16.65 -26.53
C LEU A 159 -22.17 -16.26 -28.01
N ARG A 160 -21.32 -16.92 -28.82
CA ARG A 160 -21.09 -16.56 -30.23
C ARG A 160 -22.33 -16.62 -31.13
N ARG A 161 -23.41 -17.28 -30.69
CA ARG A 161 -24.69 -17.38 -31.40
C ARG A 161 -25.66 -16.26 -31.02
N VAL A 162 -25.38 -15.53 -29.93
CA VAL A 162 -26.18 -14.39 -29.48
C VAL A 162 -25.76 -13.16 -30.29
N PRO A 163 -26.69 -12.26 -30.68
CA PRO A 163 -26.34 -11.02 -31.37
C PRO A 163 -25.28 -10.23 -30.59
N PRO A 164 -24.18 -9.77 -31.21
CA PRO A 164 -23.09 -9.09 -30.51
C PRO A 164 -23.53 -7.88 -29.67
N VAL A 165 -24.54 -7.14 -30.14
CA VAL A 165 -25.10 -5.98 -29.42
C VAL A 165 -25.66 -6.39 -28.05
N VAL A 166 -26.32 -7.55 -27.95
CA VAL A 166 -26.87 -8.04 -26.68
C VAL A 166 -25.75 -8.42 -25.72
N VAL A 167 -24.69 -9.08 -26.22
CA VAL A 167 -23.54 -9.47 -25.39
C VAL A 167 -22.77 -8.23 -24.92
N VAL A 168 -22.58 -7.23 -25.78
CA VAL A 168 -21.96 -5.95 -25.41
C VAL A 168 -22.80 -5.20 -24.39
N ALA A 169 -24.13 -5.12 -24.57
CA ALA A 169 -25.02 -4.45 -23.63
C ALA A 169 -25.00 -5.12 -22.24
N ALA A 170 -25.04 -6.46 -22.20
CA ALA A 170 -24.94 -7.20 -20.94
C ALA A 170 -23.57 -6.99 -20.25
N ALA A 171 -22.47 -7.02 -21.01
CA ALA A 171 -21.15 -6.77 -20.46
C ALA A 171 -20.97 -5.31 -20.00
N ALA A 172 -21.59 -4.34 -20.70
CA ALA A 172 -21.61 -2.94 -20.28
C ALA A 172 -22.42 -2.75 -18.99
N ALA A 173 -23.58 -3.39 -18.87
CA ALA A 173 -24.38 -3.37 -17.64
C ALA A 173 -23.60 -3.95 -16.45
N LEU A 174 -22.91 -5.08 -16.65
CA LEU A 174 -22.02 -5.66 -15.64
C LEU A 174 -20.90 -4.68 -15.23
N SER A 175 -20.28 -4.01 -16.21
CA SER A 175 -19.24 -3.01 -15.96
C SER A 175 -19.78 -1.85 -15.13
N VAL A 176 -20.97 -1.33 -15.46
CA VAL A 176 -21.64 -0.24 -14.72
C VAL A 176 -21.89 -0.65 -13.26
N VAL A 177 -22.49 -1.82 -13.03
CA VAL A 177 -22.83 -2.32 -11.69
C VAL A 177 -21.59 -2.51 -10.81
N VAL A 178 -20.53 -3.07 -11.38
CA VAL A 178 -19.29 -3.34 -10.64
C VAL A 178 -18.52 -2.04 -10.37
N SER A 179 -18.56 -1.07 -11.29
CA SER A 179 -17.87 0.22 -11.11
C SER A 179 -18.62 1.21 -10.22
N SER A 180 -19.93 1.01 -9.98
CA SER A 180 -20.74 1.99 -9.25
C SER A 180 -20.65 1.87 -7.72
N GLY A 181 -19.86 0.91 -7.21
CA GLY A 181 -19.78 0.65 -5.77
C GLY A 181 -21.03 0.03 -5.16
N LEU A 182 -22.04 -0.33 -5.98
CA LEU A 182 -23.28 -0.98 -5.51
C LEU A 182 -23.07 -2.42 -5.04
N VAL A 183 -21.98 -3.04 -5.49
CA VAL A 183 -21.55 -4.37 -5.06
C VAL A 183 -20.15 -4.22 -4.52
N GLU A 184 -19.93 -4.71 -3.31
CA GLU A 184 -18.60 -4.79 -2.75
C GLU A 184 -17.81 -5.83 -3.54
N VAL A 185 -16.70 -5.39 -4.16
CA VAL A 185 -15.85 -6.27 -4.94
C VAL A 185 -14.42 -6.20 -4.41
N VAL A 186 -13.94 -7.34 -3.93
CA VAL A 186 -12.61 -7.47 -3.34
C VAL A 186 -11.58 -7.79 -4.43
N SER A 187 -10.35 -7.31 -4.25
CA SER A 187 -9.20 -7.63 -5.11
C SER A 187 -9.42 -7.24 -6.60
N ASN A 188 -8.71 -7.87 -7.54
CA ASN A 188 -8.82 -7.58 -8.97
C ASN A 188 -10.14 -8.08 -9.61
N ARG A 189 -11.08 -8.61 -8.81
CA ARG A 189 -12.36 -9.15 -9.31
C ARG A 189 -13.22 -8.05 -9.94
N GLY A 190 -13.14 -6.82 -9.44
CA GLY A 190 -13.88 -5.70 -9.99
C GLY A 190 -13.46 -5.42 -11.43
N GLN A 191 -12.16 -5.29 -11.66
CA GLN A 191 -11.58 -5.08 -12.98
C GLN A 191 -11.79 -6.30 -13.90
N LEU A 192 -11.68 -7.53 -13.38
CA LEU A 192 -11.98 -8.76 -14.12
C LEU A 192 -13.41 -8.79 -14.66
N LEU A 193 -14.41 -8.37 -13.89
CA LEU A 193 -15.80 -8.36 -14.37
C LEU A 193 -16.05 -7.16 -15.28
N GLY A 194 -15.55 -5.99 -14.89
CA GLY A 194 -15.77 -4.74 -15.62
C GLY A 194 -15.10 -4.71 -17.00
N ASP A 195 -13.97 -5.37 -17.18
CA ASP A 195 -13.20 -5.33 -18.43
C ASP A 195 -13.73 -6.28 -19.52
N LEU A 196 -14.66 -7.19 -19.20
CA LEU A 196 -15.26 -8.13 -20.17
C LEU A 196 -15.85 -7.38 -21.39
N VAL A 197 -16.45 -6.20 -21.16
CA VAL A 197 -17.03 -5.36 -22.22
C VAL A 197 -16.00 -4.99 -23.28
N PHE A 198 -14.76 -4.68 -22.88
CA PHE A 198 -13.69 -4.32 -23.80
C PHE A 198 -13.24 -5.50 -24.65
N PHE A 199 -13.22 -6.72 -24.09
CA PHE A 199 -12.87 -7.92 -24.85
C PHE A 199 -13.93 -8.20 -25.93
N VAL A 200 -15.20 -8.15 -25.55
CA VAL A 200 -16.33 -8.40 -26.47
C VAL A 200 -16.39 -7.30 -27.54
N LEU A 201 -16.21 -6.03 -27.17
CA LEU A 201 -16.11 -4.91 -28.12
C LEU A 201 -14.95 -5.12 -29.10
N GLY A 202 -13.75 -5.45 -28.61
CA GLY A 202 -12.58 -5.71 -29.44
C GLY A 202 -12.80 -6.87 -30.41
N ALA A 203 -13.42 -7.95 -29.95
CA ALA A 203 -13.75 -9.11 -30.79
C ALA A 203 -14.81 -8.78 -31.86
N SER A 204 -15.85 -8.04 -31.48
CA SER A 204 -16.98 -7.70 -32.36
C SER A 204 -16.62 -6.63 -33.40
N LEU A 205 -15.80 -5.65 -33.01
CA LEU A 205 -15.38 -4.54 -33.86
C LEU A 205 -14.07 -4.81 -34.62
N ALA A 206 -13.45 -5.99 -34.45
CA ALA A 206 -12.14 -6.29 -35.03
C ALA A 206 -12.00 -5.96 -36.54
N PRO A 207 -12.96 -6.31 -37.43
CA PRO A 207 -12.86 -5.97 -38.85
C PRO A 207 -12.95 -4.47 -39.13
N TRP A 208 -13.68 -3.73 -38.30
CA TRP A 208 -13.79 -2.27 -38.40
C TRP A 208 -12.53 -1.58 -37.87
N LEU A 209 -12.06 -1.98 -36.69
CA LEU A 209 -10.85 -1.46 -36.06
C LEU A 209 -9.61 -1.61 -36.95
N ARG A 210 -9.43 -2.78 -37.57
CA ARG A 210 -8.33 -3.02 -38.52
C ARG A 210 -8.34 -2.10 -39.73
N ARG A 211 -9.51 -1.62 -40.15
CA ARG A 211 -9.66 -0.69 -41.28
C ARG A 211 -9.47 0.76 -40.86
N VAL A 212 -10.03 1.15 -39.70
CA VAL A 212 -10.10 2.55 -39.28
C VAL A 212 -8.85 3.01 -38.54
N VAL A 213 -8.34 2.21 -37.60
CA VAL A 213 -7.22 2.60 -36.72
C VAL A 213 -5.98 3.03 -37.51
N PRO A 214 -5.50 2.29 -38.53
CA PRO A 214 -4.32 2.71 -39.31
C PRO A 214 -4.43 4.09 -40.00
N GLY A 215 -5.67 4.55 -40.25
CA GLY A 215 -6.00 5.83 -40.89
C GLY A 215 -6.28 6.97 -39.92
N ALA A 216 -6.11 6.78 -38.60
CA ALA A 216 -6.35 7.81 -37.60
C ALA A 216 -5.49 9.06 -37.86
N ARG A 217 -6.12 10.22 -38.01
CA ARG A 217 -5.45 11.52 -38.24
C ARG A 217 -5.01 12.12 -36.91
N LEU A 218 -3.88 12.83 -36.88
CA LEU A 218 -3.33 13.44 -35.66
C LEU A 218 -4.35 14.33 -34.94
N ARG A 219 -5.14 15.13 -35.68
CA ARG A 219 -6.22 15.96 -35.10
C ARG A 219 -7.28 15.16 -34.33
N VAL A 220 -7.59 13.94 -34.77
CA VAL A 220 -8.55 13.06 -34.09
C VAL A 220 -7.92 12.51 -32.81
N VAL A 221 -6.63 12.13 -32.87
CA VAL A 221 -5.87 11.70 -31.69
C VAL A 221 -5.84 12.81 -30.64
N LEU A 222 -5.45 14.03 -31.02
CA LEU A 222 -5.39 15.18 -30.11
C LEU A 222 -6.77 15.52 -29.55
N GLY A 223 -7.83 15.47 -30.36
CA GLY A 223 -9.20 15.66 -29.90
C GLY A 223 -9.63 14.61 -28.86
N LEU A 224 -9.38 13.31 -29.11
CA LEU A 224 -9.70 12.25 -28.16
C LEU A 224 -8.91 12.36 -26.86
N VAL A 225 -7.63 12.72 -26.93
CA VAL A 225 -6.79 12.98 -25.75
C VAL A 225 -7.32 14.16 -24.95
N ALA A 226 -7.69 15.27 -25.60
CA ALA A 226 -8.26 16.44 -24.93
C ALA A 226 -9.61 16.12 -24.26
N VAL A 227 -10.49 15.40 -24.94
CA VAL A 227 -11.78 14.97 -24.38
C VAL A 227 -11.57 14.03 -23.18
N TYR A 228 -10.64 13.07 -23.30
CA TYR A 228 -10.29 12.20 -22.18
C TYR A 228 -9.75 12.99 -20.98
N ALA A 229 -8.82 13.92 -21.22
CA ALA A 229 -8.24 14.74 -20.15
C ALA A 229 -9.30 15.60 -19.44
N ALA A 230 -10.21 16.21 -20.21
CA ALA A 230 -11.32 16.99 -19.65
C ALA A 230 -12.28 16.10 -18.83
N ALA A 231 -12.63 14.92 -19.34
CA ALA A 231 -13.49 13.98 -18.63
C ALA A 231 -12.84 13.44 -17.35
N PHE A 232 -11.54 13.10 -17.41
CA PHE A 232 -10.77 12.67 -16.25
C PHE A 232 -10.73 13.76 -15.17
N ALA A 233 -10.43 15.00 -15.56
CA ALA A 233 -10.43 16.14 -14.65
C ALA A 233 -11.81 16.36 -14.01
N ALA A 234 -12.88 16.32 -14.81
CA ALA A 234 -14.24 16.45 -14.31
C ALA A 234 -14.60 15.36 -13.29
N VAL A 235 -14.30 14.08 -13.59
CA VAL A 235 -14.55 12.96 -12.68
C VAL A 235 -13.75 13.11 -11.38
N ARG A 236 -12.49 13.54 -11.46
CA ARG A 236 -11.64 13.75 -10.28
C ARG A 236 -12.09 14.90 -9.41
N VAL A 237 -12.47 16.04 -9.99
CA VAL A 237 -12.93 17.22 -9.26
C VAL A 237 -14.29 16.99 -8.60
N THR A 238 -15.19 16.28 -9.27
CA THR A 238 -16.55 16.01 -8.76
C THR A 238 -16.65 14.79 -7.86
N GLY A 239 -15.61 13.96 -7.78
CA GLY A 239 -15.67 12.67 -7.09
C GLY A 239 -16.63 11.66 -7.73
N SER A 240 -17.05 11.89 -8.99
CA SER A 240 -18.12 11.11 -9.64
C SER A 240 -17.69 9.75 -10.21
N ALA A 241 -16.55 9.21 -9.78
CA ALA A 241 -16.01 7.96 -10.31
C ALA A 241 -16.95 6.76 -10.09
N THR A 242 -17.70 6.76 -8.99
CA THR A 242 -18.68 5.73 -8.62
C THR A 242 -20.08 6.01 -9.18
N VAL A 243 -20.30 7.13 -9.87
CA VAL A 243 -21.57 7.38 -10.55
C VAL A 243 -21.77 6.31 -11.63
N PRO A 244 -22.93 5.61 -11.66
CA PRO A 244 -23.18 4.54 -12.63
C PRO A 244 -22.85 4.95 -14.07
N GLY A 245 -21.85 4.29 -14.66
CA GLY A 245 -21.41 4.51 -16.05
C GLY A 245 -20.32 5.55 -16.26
N ALA A 246 -20.01 6.40 -15.28
CA ALA A 246 -18.93 7.38 -15.39
C ALA A 246 -17.57 6.70 -15.65
N TRP A 247 -17.26 5.65 -14.88
CA TRP A 247 -16.02 4.88 -15.05
C TRP A 247 -15.92 4.20 -16.42
N LEU A 248 -17.01 3.56 -16.88
CA LEU A 248 -17.05 2.91 -18.19
C LEU A 248 -16.86 3.93 -19.32
N ALA A 249 -17.53 5.09 -19.25
CA ALA A 249 -17.38 6.15 -20.24
C ALA A 249 -15.94 6.67 -20.30
N LEU A 250 -15.34 6.95 -19.14
CA LEU A 250 -13.95 7.40 -19.05
C LEU A 250 -12.97 6.35 -19.62
N SER A 251 -13.20 5.08 -19.31
CA SER A 251 -12.40 3.96 -19.80
C SER A 251 -12.52 3.78 -21.32
N LEU A 252 -13.71 3.98 -21.90
CA LEU A 252 -13.94 3.97 -23.35
C LEU A 252 -13.24 5.14 -24.04
N LEU A 253 -13.31 6.35 -23.47
CA LEU A 253 -12.62 7.53 -24.00
C LEU A 253 -11.10 7.34 -23.99
N GLY A 254 -10.52 6.93 -22.86
CA GLY A 254 -9.09 6.70 -22.74
C GLY A 254 -8.61 5.56 -23.65
N SER A 255 -9.35 4.46 -23.71
CA SER A 255 -9.04 3.33 -24.60
C SER A 255 -9.09 3.75 -26.08
N SER A 256 -10.06 4.59 -26.45
CA SER A 256 -10.16 5.12 -27.81
C SER A 256 -9.01 6.07 -28.15
N ALA A 257 -8.62 6.93 -27.22
CA ALA A 257 -7.50 7.86 -27.39
C ALA A 257 -6.17 7.12 -27.61
N VAL A 258 -5.83 6.17 -26.73
CA VAL A 258 -4.58 5.40 -26.84
C VAL A 258 -4.56 4.49 -28.07
N LEU A 259 -5.72 3.93 -28.44
CA LEU A 259 -5.87 3.14 -29.65
C LEU A 259 -5.64 3.97 -30.92
N ALA A 260 -6.24 5.16 -31.00
CA ALA A 260 -6.05 6.09 -32.12
C ALA A 260 -4.62 6.61 -32.22
N ALA A 261 -3.92 6.77 -31.10
CA ALA A 261 -2.51 7.18 -31.05
C ALA A 261 -1.55 6.07 -31.53
N SER A 262 -1.93 4.80 -31.38
CA SER A 262 -1.04 3.65 -31.62
C SER A 262 -0.35 3.57 -33.00
N PRO A 263 -0.97 3.96 -34.14
CA PRO A 263 -0.28 3.97 -35.43
C PRO A 263 0.78 5.06 -35.53
N TRP A 264 0.57 6.20 -34.86
CA TRP A 264 1.54 7.30 -34.81
C TRP A 264 2.75 6.89 -33.98
N LEU A 265 2.51 6.29 -32.81
CA LEU A 265 3.57 5.73 -31.96
C LEU A 265 4.38 4.67 -32.70
N ALA A 266 3.73 3.79 -33.47
CA ALA A 266 4.39 2.79 -34.30
C ALA A 266 5.30 3.37 -35.39
N ARG A 267 5.02 4.60 -35.86
CA ARG A 267 5.78 5.30 -36.92
C ARG A 267 6.89 6.20 -36.38
N LEU A 268 6.93 6.48 -35.08
CA LEU A 268 7.99 7.29 -34.48
C LEU A 268 9.35 6.62 -34.69
N ARG A 269 10.30 7.37 -35.27
CA ARG A 269 11.68 6.90 -35.47
C ARG A 269 12.32 6.59 -34.11
N GLY A 270 12.98 5.44 -34.01
CA GLY A 270 13.58 4.95 -32.76
C GLY A 270 12.56 4.29 -31.80
N VAL A 271 11.46 4.97 -31.48
CA VAL A 271 10.48 4.51 -30.48
C VAL A 271 9.57 3.39 -31.01
N GLY A 272 8.99 3.56 -32.20
CA GLY A 272 8.02 2.63 -32.78
C GLY A 272 8.54 1.18 -32.87
N PRO A 273 9.74 0.92 -33.42
CA PRO A 273 10.31 -0.42 -33.47
C PRO A 273 10.54 -1.05 -32.09
N VAL A 274 10.88 -0.24 -31.08
CA VAL A 274 11.04 -0.70 -29.69
C VAL A 274 9.69 -1.11 -29.12
N LEU A 275 8.66 -0.26 -29.24
CA LEU A 275 7.30 -0.59 -28.77
C LEU A 275 6.76 -1.85 -29.44
N VAL A 276 6.89 -1.99 -30.76
CA VAL A 276 6.47 -3.21 -31.48
C VAL A 276 7.19 -4.45 -30.96
N ARG A 277 8.50 -4.35 -30.68
CA ARG A 277 9.29 -5.46 -30.12
C ARG A 277 8.82 -5.82 -28.71
N LEU A 278 8.56 -4.82 -27.87
CA LEU A 278 8.05 -5.00 -26.51
C LEU A 278 6.66 -5.65 -26.53
N GLY A 279 5.75 -5.18 -27.37
CA GLY A 279 4.40 -5.75 -27.48
C GLY A 279 4.40 -7.23 -27.84
N ARG A 280 5.32 -7.64 -28.72
CA ARG A 280 5.53 -9.06 -29.10
C ARG A 280 6.11 -9.92 -27.97
N ARG A 281 6.71 -9.31 -26.95
CA ARG A 281 7.33 -9.97 -25.79
C ARG A 281 6.75 -9.45 -24.46
N SER A 282 5.47 -9.06 -24.48
CA SER A 282 4.80 -8.51 -23.29
C SER A 282 4.61 -9.54 -22.18
N LEU A 283 4.46 -10.84 -22.52
CA LEU A 283 4.19 -11.90 -21.55
C LEU A 283 5.31 -12.10 -20.51
N PRO A 284 6.61 -12.26 -20.88
CA PRO A 284 7.68 -12.33 -19.88
C PRO A 284 7.76 -11.09 -18.98
N ILE A 285 7.56 -9.89 -19.52
CA ILE A 285 7.58 -8.64 -18.73
C ILE A 285 6.43 -8.65 -17.72
N TYR A 286 5.22 -8.97 -18.18
CA TYR A 286 4.03 -9.06 -17.33
C TYR A 286 4.22 -10.04 -16.15
N LEU A 287 4.88 -11.17 -16.38
CA LEU A 287 5.08 -12.19 -15.36
C LEU A 287 6.27 -11.91 -14.43
N LEU A 288 7.37 -11.35 -14.94
CA LEU A 288 8.60 -11.19 -14.15
C LEU A 288 8.66 -9.90 -13.34
N HIS A 289 7.95 -8.84 -13.74
CA HIS A 289 8.18 -7.51 -13.16
C HIS A 289 7.81 -7.42 -11.67
N MET A 290 6.78 -8.12 -11.19
CA MET A 290 6.33 -8.03 -9.79
C MET A 290 7.35 -8.58 -8.79
N PRO A 291 7.87 -9.82 -8.92
CA PRO A 291 8.93 -10.30 -8.04
C PRO A 291 10.21 -9.46 -8.10
N LEU A 292 10.57 -8.97 -9.29
CA LEU A 292 11.76 -8.11 -9.46
C LEU A 292 11.56 -6.74 -8.84
N LEU A 293 10.35 -6.18 -8.91
CA LEU A 293 10.00 -4.93 -8.27
C LEU A 293 10.00 -5.08 -6.74
N ALA A 294 9.50 -6.19 -6.20
CA ALA A 294 9.56 -6.46 -4.77
C ALA A 294 11.00 -6.50 -4.24
N LEU A 295 11.91 -7.15 -4.98
CA LEU A 295 13.34 -7.12 -4.67
C LEU A 295 13.91 -5.70 -4.75
N ALA A 296 13.60 -4.96 -5.83
CA ALA A 296 14.10 -3.59 -5.99
C ALA A 296 13.59 -2.65 -4.89
N ASP A 297 12.31 -2.76 -4.52
CA ASP A 297 11.70 -2.01 -3.43
C ASP A 297 12.39 -2.31 -2.09
N HIS A 298 12.57 -3.59 -1.77
CA HIS A 298 13.29 -4.03 -0.55
C HIS A 298 14.70 -3.43 -0.45
N LEU A 299 15.40 -3.33 -1.58
CA LEU A 299 16.77 -2.81 -1.63
C LEU A 299 16.85 -1.28 -1.63
N LEU A 300 15.81 -0.58 -2.09
CA LEU A 300 15.87 0.85 -2.35
C LEU A 300 15.08 1.69 -1.36
N ALA A 301 13.94 1.20 -0.87
CA ALA A 301 12.97 2.06 -0.21
C ALA A 301 13.49 2.64 1.11
N GLU A 302 14.05 1.81 1.98
CA GLU A 302 14.59 2.25 3.27
C GLU A 302 15.85 3.14 3.14
N PRO A 303 16.86 2.78 2.31
CA PRO A 303 17.98 3.69 2.03
C PRO A 303 17.54 5.05 1.47
N LEU A 304 16.47 5.09 0.66
CA LEU A 304 15.92 6.33 0.14
C LEU A 304 15.18 7.14 1.22
N SER A 305 14.41 6.49 2.09
CA SER A 305 13.75 7.14 3.24
C SER A 305 14.78 7.79 4.19
N GLY A 306 15.97 7.19 4.37
CA GLY A 306 17.07 7.75 5.17
C GLY A 306 18.01 8.71 4.42
N ALA A 307 17.82 8.94 3.12
CA ALA A 307 18.74 9.74 2.32
C ALA A 307 18.62 11.25 2.59
N ARG A 308 19.68 12.01 2.26
CA ARG A 308 19.63 13.48 2.29
C ARG A 308 18.57 14.02 1.31
N VAL A 309 17.92 15.14 1.64
CA VAL A 309 16.85 15.77 0.84
C VAL A 309 17.20 15.91 -0.64
N GLY A 310 18.42 16.34 -0.97
CA GLY A 310 18.86 16.46 -2.37
C GLY A 310 18.86 15.13 -3.13
N ALA A 311 19.30 14.04 -2.49
CA ALA A 311 19.25 12.70 -3.07
C ALA A 311 17.81 12.19 -3.20
N LYS A 312 16.95 12.46 -2.20
CA LYS A 312 15.52 12.16 -2.26
C LYS A 312 14.83 12.86 -3.43
N LEU A 313 15.13 14.14 -3.68
CA LEU A 313 14.53 14.90 -4.78
C LEU A 313 14.91 14.31 -6.16
N VAL A 314 16.19 14.00 -6.36
CA VAL A 314 16.67 13.37 -7.60
C VAL A 314 16.02 12.00 -7.79
N ALA A 315 15.98 11.18 -6.74
CA ALA A 315 15.36 9.87 -6.78
C ALA A 315 13.85 9.95 -7.04
N ALA A 316 13.11 10.79 -6.32
CA ALA A 316 11.66 10.99 -6.52
C ALA A 316 11.32 11.36 -7.96
N THR A 317 12.20 12.13 -8.62
CA THR A 317 12.00 12.58 -9.99
C THR A 317 12.38 11.51 -11.02
N ALA A 318 13.57 10.91 -10.90
CA ALA A 318 14.13 10.07 -11.95
C ALA A 318 13.90 8.57 -11.75
N LEU A 319 13.77 8.11 -10.50
CA LEU A 319 13.70 6.69 -10.17
C LEU A 319 12.50 5.98 -10.80
N PRO A 320 11.28 6.54 -10.86
CA PRO A 320 10.15 5.83 -11.47
C PRO A 320 10.41 5.43 -12.92
N VAL A 321 11.00 6.33 -13.70
CA VAL A 321 11.36 6.07 -15.11
C VAL A 321 12.55 5.12 -15.21
N ALA A 322 13.62 5.37 -14.44
CA ALA A 322 14.84 4.58 -14.48
C ALA A 322 14.58 3.13 -14.03
N LEU A 323 13.84 2.93 -12.94
CA LEU A 323 13.49 1.61 -12.42
C LEU A 323 12.56 0.86 -13.37
N THR A 324 11.59 1.54 -14.00
CA THR A 324 10.75 0.94 -15.05
C THR A 324 11.61 0.42 -16.21
N ALA A 325 12.53 1.23 -16.71
CA ALA A 325 13.43 0.84 -17.80
C ALA A 325 14.33 -0.34 -17.40
N ALA A 326 14.87 -0.32 -16.18
CA ALA A 326 15.71 -1.38 -15.64
C ALA A 326 14.93 -2.71 -15.51
N LEU A 327 13.74 -2.69 -14.92
CA LEU A 327 12.88 -3.87 -14.76
C LEU A 327 12.51 -4.48 -16.11
N VAL A 328 12.07 -3.67 -17.08
CA VAL A 328 11.78 -4.15 -18.44
C VAL A 328 13.03 -4.76 -19.08
N GLY A 329 14.19 -4.12 -18.94
CA GLY A 329 15.47 -4.63 -19.43
C GLY A 329 15.83 -5.99 -18.83
N ILE A 330 15.75 -6.12 -17.51
CA ILE A 330 16.05 -7.36 -16.76
C ILE A 330 15.08 -8.47 -17.17
N CYS A 331 13.78 -8.19 -17.27
CA CYS A 331 12.78 -9.17 -17.74
C CYS A 331 13.15 -9.74 -19.12
N LEU A 332 13.59 -8.89 -20.05
CA LEU A 332 14.00 -9.31 -21.39
C LEU A 332 15.32 -10.08 -21.41
N VAL A 333 16.24 -9.81 -20.48
CA VAL A 333 17.47 -10.60 -20.31
C VAL A 333 17.11 -11.99 -19.78
N ILE A 334 16.25 -12.09 -18.76
CA ILE A 334 15.78 -13.36 -18.21
C ILE A 334 15.04 -14.18 -19.29
N ASP A 335 14.16 -13.57 -20.08
CA ASP A 335 13.50 -14.21 -21.23
C ASP A 335 14.52 -14.86 -22.19
N ARG A 336 15.57 -14.11 -22.57
CA ARG A 336 16.62 -14.62 -23.46
C ARG A 336 17.43 -15.76 -22.85
N LEU A 337 17.73 -15.69 -21.55
CA LEU A 337 18.46 -16.74 -20.85
C LEU A 337 17.60 -18.01 -20.70
N ALA A 338 16.34 -17.86 -20.30
CA ALA A 338 15.38 -18.97 -20.20
C ALA A 338 15.20 -19.68 -21.57
N ALA A 339 15.13 -18.92 -22.66
CA ALA A 339 15.07 -19.49 -24.00
C ALA A 339 16.34 -20.26 -24.38
N ARG A 340 17.53 -19.79 -23.99
CA ARG A 340 18.81 -20.48 -24.22
C ARG A 340 18.90 -21.79 -23.44
N ASP A 341 18.33 -21.83 -22.24
CA ASP A 341 18.39 -22.99 -21.34
C ASP A 341 17.22 -23.99 -21.55
N GLY A 342 16.40 -23.80 -22.58
CA GLY A 342 15.30 -24.71 -22.91
C GLY A 342 14.08 -24.62 -21.97
N LEU A 343 13.97 -23.53 -21.19
CA LEU A 343 12.88 -23.30 -20.24
C LEU A 343 11.64 -22.68 -20.87
N GLY A 344 11.33 -23.06 -22.11
CA GLY A 344 10.17 -22.54 -22.84
C GLY A 344 8.82 -22.79 -22.15
N TRP A 345 8.77 -23.77 -21.22
CA TRP A 345 7.58 -24.10 -20.43
C TRP A 345 7.16 -23.00 -19.44
N LEU A 346 8.06 -22.06 -19.13
CA LEU A 346 7.74 -20.86 -18.35
C LEU A 346 6.83 -19.89 -19.13
N TRP A 347 6.86 -19.93 -20.46
CA TRP A 347 6.16 -18.97 -21.32
C TRP A 347 5.08 -19.63 -22.20
N ASP A 348 5.02 -20.97 -22.21
CA ASP A 348 4.07 -21.74 -23.00
C ASP A 348 3.73 -23.09 -22.33
N LEU A 349 2.63 -23.69 -22.77
CA LEU A 349 2.20 -25.00 -22.31
C LEU A 349 3.16 -26.10 -22.83
N PRO A 350 3.71 -26.98 -21.97
CA PRO A 350 4.57 -28.08 -22.39
C PRO A 350 3.94 -28.94 -23.50
N GLY A 351 4.69 -29.17 -24.58
CA GLY A 351 4.25 -29.96 -25.72
C GLY A 351 4.14 -31.47 -25.41
N ARG A 352 3.21 -32.17 -26.08
CA ARG A 352 3.34 -33.63 -26.26
C ARG A 352 4.45 -33.84 -27.28
N ARG A 353 5.54 -34.53 -26.92
CA ARG A 353 6.54 -34.99 -27.90
C ARG A 353 5.83 -35.93 -28.88
N THR A 354 5.60 -35.50 -30.12
CA THR A 354 5.25 -36.43 -31.19
C THR A 354 6.51 -37.23 -31.54
N PRO A 355 6.48 -38.58 -31.52
CA PRO A 355 7.57 -39.37 -32.07
C PRO A 355 7.81 -38.95 -33.52
N ARG A 356 9.07 -38.75 -33.89
CA ARG A 356 9.46 -38.58 -35.30
C ARG A 356 8.88 -39.76 -36.08
N ALA A 357 8.01 -39.49 -37.04
CA ALA A 357 7.55 -40.52 -37.97
C ALA A 357 8.79 -41.10 -38.66
N VAL A 358 8.93 -42.42 -38.57
CA VAL A 358 9.91 -43.21 -39.31
C VAL A 358 9.63 -42.98 -40.78
N GLU A 359 10.62 -42.41 -41.47
CA GLU A 359 10.61 -42.21 -42.91
C GLU A 359 10.70 -43.60 -43.56
N VAL A 360 9.62 -44.02 -44.23
CA VAL A 360 9.56 -45.29 -44.96
C VAL A 360 10.33 -45.15 -46.27
N ASP A 361 11.29 -46.03 -46.41
CA ASP A 361 12.26 -46.21 -47.48
C ASP A 361 11.61 -46.26 -48.89
N ARG A 362 12.21 -45.57 -49.86
CA ARG A 362 11.95 -45.76 -51.30
C ARG A 362 13.29 -45.99 -52.01
N PRO A 363 13.38 -46.95 -52.95
CA PRO A 363 14.65 -47.42 -53.49
C PRO A 363 15.30 -46.42 -54.47
N HIS A 364 16.62 -46.26 -54.36
CA HIS A 364 17.51 -45.54 -55.27
C HIS A 364 17.98 -46.39 -56.48
N PRO A 365 18.36 -45.76 -57.60
CA PRO A 365 19.48 -46.18 -58.44
C PRO A 365 20.68 -45.20 -58.35
N PRO A 366 21.88 -45.56 -58.84
CA PRO A 366 23.09 -45.41 -58.04
C PRO A 366 24.05 -44.27 -58.40
N ALA A 367 24.88 -43.97 -57.38
CA ALA A 367 26.30 -43.59 -57.39
C ALA A 367 26.75 -42.20 -57.89
N GLY A 368 27.23 -41.42 -56.91
CA GLY A 368 28.22 -40.35 -57.07
C GLY A 368 28.81 -39.95 -55.71
N ARG A 369 30.01 -40.46 -55.39
CA ARG A 369 30.75 -40.24 -54.14
C ARG A 369 31.16 -38.77 -53.94
N SER A 370 31.02 -38.22 -52.73
CA SER A 370 32.15 -37.68 -51.94
C SER A 370 31.72 -37.15 -50.57
N GLY A 371 32.58 -37.36 -49.56
CA GLY A 371 32.86 -36.33 -48.55
C GLY A 371 32.00 -36.25 -47.30
N ARG A 372 32.21 -37.19 -46.37
CA ARG A 372 31.68 -37.23 -45.00
C ARG A 372 32.27 -36.09 -44.13
N SER A 373 31.41 -35.24 -43.55
CA SER A 373 31.70 -34.45 -42.34
C SER A 373 30.44 -34.41 -41.48
N GLY A 374 30.32 -35.39 -40.59
CA GLY A 374 29.23 -35.49 -39.63
C GLY A 374 29.40 -34.47 -38.51
N ARG A 375 28.69 -33.34 -38.59
CA ARG A 375 28.37 -32.54 -37.38
C ARG A 375 27.26 -33.27 -36.64
N THR A 376 27.67 -34.17 -35.74
CA THR A 376 26.82 -34.66 -34.66
C THR A 376 26.36 -33.45 -33.84
N ALA A 377 25.07 -33.12 -33.95
CA ALA A 377 24.43 -32.18 -33.04
C ALA A 377 24.40 -32.83 -31.65
N ARG A 378 25.46 -32.61 -30.86
CA ARG A 378 25.44 -32.86 -29.42
C ARG A 378 24.36 -31.95 -28.83
N LEU A 379 23.20 -32.52 -28.54
CA LEU A 379 22.26 -31.98 -27.57
C LEU A 379 22.96 -31.99 -26.21
N SER A 380 23.63 -30.90 -25.85
CA SER A 380 24.11 -30.72 -24.49
C SER A 380 22.88 -30.48 -23.61
N SER A 381 22.43 -31.53 -22.93
CA SER A 381 21.53 -31.44 -21.78
C SER A 381 22.30 -30.82 -20.61
N ARG A 382 22.66 -29.54 -20.70
CA ARG A 382 23.05 -28.79 -19.51
C ARG A 382 21.76 -28.52 -18.75
N ALA A 383 21.63 -29.11 -17.57
CA ALA A 383 20.53 -28.83 -16.66
C ALA A 383 20.39 -27.30 -16.51
N PRO A 384 19.17 -26.75 -16.46
CA PRO A 384 18.91 -25.31 -16.43
C PRO A 384 19.24 -24.72 -15.05
N TRP A 385 20.49 -24.85 -14.61
CA TRP A 385 20.95 -24.41 -13.30
C TRP A 385 20.95 -22.89 -13.15
N ARG A 386 21.06 -22.12 -14.25
CA ARG A 386 21.16 -20.66 -14.20
C ARG A 386 19.85 -19.97 -13.86
N ALA A 387 18.72 -20.45 -14.38
CA ALA A 387 17.42 -19.91 -14.03
C ALA A 387 16.96 -20.39 -12.65
N GLY A 388 17.21 -21.66 -12.31
CA GLY A 388 17.02 -22.16 -10.95
C GLY A 388 17.87 -21.40 -9.94
N ALA A 389 19.13 -21.10 -10.28
CA ALA A 389 20.00 -20.25 -9.48
C ALA A 389 19.53 -18.80 -9.43
N ALA A 390 18.98 -18.23 -10.50
CA ALA A 390 18.43 -16.86 -10.45
C ALA A 390 17.20 -16.75 -9.53
N VAL A 391 16.29 -17.72 -9.58
CA VAL A 391 15.14 -17.81 -8.65
C VAL A 391 15.63 -18.04 -7.23
N LEU A 392 16.57 -18.98 -7.03
CA LEU A 392 17.15 -19.26 -5.72
C LEU A 392 17.92 -18.05 -5.18
N LEU A 393 18.65 -17.31 -5.99
CA LEU A 393 19.36 -16.08 -5.59
C LEU A 393 18.39 -14.95 -5.27
N LEU A 394 17.24 -14.87 -5.96
CA LEU A 394 16.20 -13.88 -5.64
C LEU A 394 15.54 -14.21 -4.29
N VAL A 395 15.25 -15.48 -4.04
CA VAL A 395 14.72 -15.96 -2.74
C VAL A 395 15.76 -15.82 -1.63
N LEU A 396 17.00 -16.28 -1.83
CA LEU A 396 18.08 -16.16 -0.85
C LEU A 396 18.44 -14.69 -0.59
N GLY A 397 18.42 -13.85 -1.62
CA GLY A 397 18.61 -12.41 -1.51
C GLY A 397 17.50 -11.74 -0.69
N GLY A 398 16.24 -12.11 -0.93
CA GLY A 398 15.11 -11.64 -0.12
C GLY A 398 15.19 -12.10 1.33
N VAL A 399 15.51 -13.38 1.57
CA VAL A 399 15.64 -13.96 2.94
C VAL A 399 16.85 -13.39 3.69
N ALA A 400 18.00 -13.21 3.05
CA ALA A 400 19.18 -12.61 3.67
C ALA A 400 18.96 -11.11 3.93
N GLY A 401 18.33 -10.40 2.99
CA GLY A 401 18.01 -8.99 3.10
C GLY A 401 16.99 -8.69 4.20
N THR A 402 15.97 -9.54 4.38
CA THR A 402 14.98 -9.39 5.46
C THR A 402 15.60 -9.58 6.84
N ARG A 403 16.52 -10.53 7.02
CA ARG A 403 17.25 -10.69 8.29
C ARG A 403 18.18 -9.51 8.60
N ALA A 404 18.86 -8.97 7.59
CA ALA A 404 19.78 -7.85 7.76
C ALA A 404 19.09 -6.52 8.14
N GLN A 405 17.78 -6.39 7.87
CA GLN A 405 16.98 -5.20 8.18
C GLN A 405 16.07 -5.40 9.42
N GLN A 406 16.28 -6.44 10.23
CA GLN A 406 15.51 -6.59 11.47
C GLN A 406 15.98 -5.55 12.49
N LEU A 407 15.03 -4.73 12.95
CA LEU A 407 15.25 -3.85 14.09
C LEU A 407 15.44 -4.69 15.37
N ALA A 408 16.28 -4.17 16.26
CA ALA A 408 16.41 -4.70 17.61
C ALA A 408 15.06 -4.61 18.35
N GLY A 409 14.89 -5.44 19.38
CA GLY A 409 13.74 -5.37 20.28
C GLY A 409 13.86 -4.18 21.23
N CYS A 410 13.72 -4.44 22.53
CA CYS A 410 13.89 -3.43 23.59
C CYS A 410 15.22 -2.66 23.42
N THR A 411 15.12 -1.33 23.26
CA THR A 411 16.28 -0.43 23.19
C THR A 411 16.56 0.21 24.54
N VAL A 412 15.53 0.35 25.38
CA VAL A 412 15.61 0.85 26.75
C VAL A 412 14.87 -0.12 27.66
N ASP A 413 15.55 -0.64 28.68
CA ASP A 413 14.94 -1.51 29.70
C ASP A 413 14.75 -0.74 31.01
N LEU A 414 13.49 -0.60 31.44
CA LEU A 414 13.12 -0.01 32.71
C LEU A 414 13.18 -1.05 33.83
N PRO A 415 13.33 -0.62 35.10
CA PRO A 415 13.29 -1.52 36.24
C PRO A 415 11.98 -2.32 36.31
N ALA A 416 12.09 -3.59 36.71
CA ALA A 416 10.93 -4.45 36.90
C ALA A 416 10.06 -3.97 38.07
N ARG A 417 8.76 -4.20 37.93
CA ARG A 417 7.70 -3.78 38.85
C ARG A 417 6.81 -4.96 39.24
N PRO A 418 6.23 -4.95 40.45
CA PRO A 418 5.21 -5.93 40.81
C PRO A 418 3.97 -5.73 39.93
N ALA A 419 3.24 -6.80 39.66
CA ALA A 419 1.92 -6.72 39.05
C ALA A 419 0.85 -6.68 40.14
N ALA A 420 -0.21 -5.89 39.94
CA ALA A 420 -1.39 -5.91 40.81
C ALA A 420 -2.12 -7.26 40.77
N ALA A 421 -2.09 -7.95 39.62
CA ALA A 421 -2.63 -9.29 39.44
C ALA A 421 -1.70 -10.14 38.56
N ASP A 422 -1.37 -11.36 39.01
CA ASP A 422 -0.49 -12.26 38.26
C ASP A 422 -1.07 -12.61 36.88
N GLY A 423 -0.24 -12.49 35.84
CA GLY A 423 -0.63 -12.77 34.46
C GLY A 423 -1.41 -11.64 33.76
N GLN A 424 -1.67 -10.53 34.45
CA GLN A 424 -2.33 -9.34 33.91
C GLN A 424 -1.44 -8.11 34.06
N VAL A 425 -1.71 -7.12 33.22
CA VAL A 425 -1.12 -5.78 33.30
C VAL A 425 -2.24 -4.76 33.23
N SER A 426 -2.28 -3.87 34.22
CA SER A 426 -3.12 -2.68 34.19
C SER A 426 -2.34 -1.47 33.65
N ILE A 427 -2.95 -0.73 32.74
CA ILE A 427 -2.35 0.42 32.05
C ILE A 427 -3.30 1.62 32.20
N GLY A 428 -2.77 2.68 32.77
CA GLY A 428 -3.39 4.00 32.81
C GLY A 428 -2.84 4.88 31.69
N ALA A 429 -3.70 5.57 30.94
CA ALA A 429 -3.27 6.50 29.90
C ALA A 429 -4.09 7.79 29.93
N VAL A 430 -3.41 8.93 29.78
CA VAL A 430 -4.03 10.24 29.56
C VAL A 430 -3.67 10.78 28.18
N GLY A 431 -4.42 11.78 27.72
CA GLY A 431 -4.13 12.49 26.48
C GLY A 431 -3.02 13.53 26.62
N ASP A 432 -3.18 14.65 25.93
CA ASP A 432 -2.17 15.69 25.77
C ASP A 432 -1.99 16.46 27.09
N VAL A 433 -0.77 16.42 27.64
CA VAL A 433 -0.40 17.07 28.92
C VAL A 433 0.44 18.30 28.65
N LEU A 434 -0.13 19.46 28.98
CA LEU A 434 0.56 20.73 29.14
C LEU A 434 0.21 21.29 30.53
N MET A 435 1.18 21.32 31.42
CA MET A 435 0.99 21.79 32.79
C MET A 435 0.86 23.31 32.85
N HIS A 436 1.83 23.99 32.23
CA HIS A 436 1.88 25.44 32.09
C HIS A 436 2.94 25.82 31.06
N ASP A 437 2.89 27.07 30.60
CA ASP A 437 3.89 27.60 29.68
C ASP A 437 4.42 28.95 30.18
N VAL A 438 5.75 29.10 30.20
CA VAL A 438 6.45 30.31 30.62
C VAL A 438 6.19 31.52 29.71
N GLY A 439 5.84 31.28 28.44
CA GLY A 439 5.48 32.31 27.46
C GLY A 439 4.02 32.80 27.59
N HIS A 440 3.15 32.02 28.23
CA HIS A 440 1.73 32.32 28.37
C HIS A 440 1.33 32.59 29.82
N ARG A 441 1.31 31.55 30.66
CA ARG A 441 0.90 31.62 32.06
C ARG A 441 1.55 30.52 32.88
N VAL A 442 2.17 30.92 33.97
CA VAL A 442 2.65 30.04 35.04
C VAL A 442 1.74 30.18 36.26
N PRO A 443 1.15 29.09 36.79
CA PRO A 443 0.40 29.11 38.03
C PRO A 443 1.23 29.62 39.22
N ALA A 444 0.58 30.21 40.22
CA ALA A 444 1.27 30.80 41.38
C ALA A 444 2.09 29.79 42.21
N ASP A 445 1.69 28.52 42.19
CA ASP A 445 2.38 27.39 42.84
C ASP A 445 3.36 26.66 41.91
N GLY A 446 3.65 27.22 40.72
CA GLY A 446 4.51 26.59 39.72
C GLY A 446 3.91 25.34 39.06
N GLY A 447 2.60 25.09 39.23
CA GLY A 447 1.94 23.88 38.75
C GLY A 447 1.98 22.72 39.74
N ALA A 448 2.41 22.94 40.99
CA ALA A 448 2.51 21.89 42.00
C ALA A 448 1.21 21.12 42.22
N SER A 449 0.07 21.82 42.20
CA SER A 449 -1.25 21.24 42.43
C SER A 449 -1.94 20.73 41.15
N HIS A 450 -1.25 20.69 40.00
CA HIS A 450 -1.89 20.49 38.69
C HIS A 450 -2.72 19.20 38.62
N PHE A 451 -2.22 18.10 39.17
CA PHE A 451 -2.88 16.79 39.11
C PHE A 451 -3.58 16.37 40.41
N ASP A 452 -3.63 17.20 41.45
CA ASP A 452 -4.06 16.77 42.79
C ASP A 452 -5.43 16.07 42.81
N GLU A 453 -6.40 16.58 42.04
CA GLU A 453 -7.76 16.04 42.01
C GLU A 453 -7.90 14.73 41.23
N VAL A 454 -7.00 14.48 40.29
CA VAL A 454 -7.00 13.27 39.43
C VAL A 454 -5.92 12.25 39.82
N ARG A 455 -4.96 12.64 40.68
CA ARG A 455 -3.91 11.75 41.20
C ARG A 455 -4.44 10.45 41.79
N PRO A 456 -5.58 10.41 42.51
CA PRO A 456 -6.14 9.16 43.02
C PRO A 456 -6.51 8.14 41.95
N TRP A 457 -6.57 8.53 40.67
CA TRP A 457 -6.80 7.60 39.57
C TRP A 457 -5.55 6.84 39.14
N PHE A 458 -4.35 7.29 39.51
CA PHE A 458 -3.09 6.77 38.98
C PHE A 458 -2.66 5.55 39.79
N THR A 459 -3.30 4.42 39.51
CA THR A 459 -3.25 3.20 40.34
C THR A 459 -2.75 1.96 39.60
N GLU A 460 -2.64 2.08 38.29
CA GLU A 460 -2.30 1.04 37.34
C GLU A 460 -0.81 0.73 37.38
N ASP A 461 -0.42 -0.48 36.95
CA ASP A 461 0.97 -0.95 37.00
C ASP A 461 1.91 -0.09 36.13
N LEU A 462 1.34 0.53 35.10
CA LEU A 462 1.98 1.47 34.19
C LEU A 462 1.04 2.65 33.88
N VAL A 463 1.39 3.85 34.33
CA VAL A 463 0.66 5.09 34.04
C VAL A 463 1.44 5.94 33.01
N THR A 464 0.77 6.31 31.93
CA THR A 464 1.36 6.94 30.75
C THR A 464 0.60 8.18 30.28
N GLY A 465 1.24 9.02 29.48
CA GLY A 465 0.63 10.21 28.86
C GLY A 465 1.45 10.75 27.69
N ASN A 466 0.95 11.80 27.02
CA ASN A 466 1.69 12.55 26.00
C ASN A 466 2.16 13.89 26.58
N LEU A 467 3.48 14.11 26.66
CA LEU A 467 4.03 15.36 27.19
C LEU A 467 4.16 16.36 26.05
N GLU A 468 3.24 17.32 25.99
CA GLU A 468 3.13 18.27 24.88
C GLU A 468 3.76 19.62 25.21
N GLN A 469 4.91 19.56 25.89
CA GLN A 469 5.71 20.72 26.28
C GLN A 469 7.17 20.31 26.49
N VAL A 470 8.07 21.26 26.31
CA VAL A 470 9.47 21.12 26.71
C VAL A 470 9.61 21.47 28.20
N VAL A 471 10.39 20.68 28.95
CA VAL A 471 10.72 20.96 30.36
C VAL A 471 12.22 21.18 30.46
N ALA A 472 12.64 22.44 30.31
CA ALA A 472 14.04 22.81 30.15
C ALA A 472 14.29 24.25 30.58
N ASP A 473 15.57 24.58 30.82
CA ASP A 473 15.99 25.98 30.91
C ASP A 473 15.85 26.66 29.55
N ASP A 474 15.98 27.99 29.51
CA ASP A 474 16.01 28.71 28.24
C ASP A 474 17.24 28.31 27.41
N THR A 475 17.00 27.63 26.29
CA THR A 475 18.05 27.12 25.40
C THR A 475 18.60 28.19 24.46
N GLY A 476 17.98 29.37 24.43
CA GLY A 476 18.24 30.44 23.46
C GLY A 476 17.76 30.11 22.04
N PHE A 477 17.02 29.02 21.85
CA PHE A 477 16.40 28.63 20.58
C PHE A 477 14.89 28.50 20.74
N ASP A 478 14.16 29.02 19.75
CA ASP A 478 12.70 28.90 19.63
C ASP A 478 12.37 28.53 18.17
N LYS A 479 11.54 27.50 17.98
CA LYS A 479 11.10 27.08 16.64
C LYS A 479 10.28 28.18 15.93
N CYS A 480 9.64 29.06 16.70
CA CYS A 480 8.81 30.16 16.24
C CYS A 480 9.67 31.41 16.08
N ALA A 481 10.05 31.74 14.84
CA ALA A 481 10.62 33.05 14.53
C ALA A 481 9.58 34.16 14.81
N ALA A 482 10.03 35.34 15.23
CA ALA A 482 9.16 36.45 15.62
C ALA A 482 8.11 36.79 14.53
N GLY A 483 6.82 36.79 14.91
CA GLY A 483 5.71 37.23 14.07
C GLY A 483 5.02 36.14 13.23
N SER A 484 5.13 34.85 13.59
CA SER A 484 4.38 33.75 12.98
C SER A 484 3.25 33.26 13.88
N ASP A 485 2.17 32.69 13.31
CA ASP A 485 1.09 31.97 14.03
C ASP A 485 1.59 30.61 14.60
N CYS A 486 2.85 30.57 15.04
CA CYS A 486 3.54 29.41 15.55
C CYS A 486 3.47 29.42 17.08
N LEU A 487 3.23 28.25 17.68
CA LEU A 487 3.19 28.06 19.13
C LEU A 487 4.37 27.19 19.57
N ALA A 488 5.11 27.66 20.57
CA ALA A 488 6.18 26.93 21.24
C ALA A 488 5.91 26.90 22.76
N PHE A 489 6.07 25.73 23.39
CA PHE A 489 5.72 25.52 24.81
C PHE A 489 6.91 25.05 25.64
N ARG A 490 7.24 25.81 26.70
CA ARG A 490 8.27 25.50 27.67
C ARG A 490 7.78 25.72 29.10
N SER A 491 8.05 24.75 29.97
CA SER A 491 8.03 24.92 31.41
C SER A 491 9.44 24.88 31.99
N ASP A 492 9.64 25.49 33.16
CA ASP A 492 10.92 25.43 33.86
C ASP A 492 11.25 24.01 34.35
N PRO A 493 12.54 23.63 34.49
CA PRO A 493 12.95 22.25 34.81
C PRO A 493 12.30 21.67 36.07
N GLY A 494 12.04 22.51 37.09
CA GLY A 494 11.40 22.09 38.35
C GLY A 494 10.00 21.50 38.15
N THR A 495 9.33 21.82 37.05
CA THR A 495 7.99 21.32 36.70
C THR A 495 7.96 19.80 36.58
N ALA A 496 9.08 19.15 36.20
CA ALA A 496 9.16 17.70 36.08
C ALA A 496 8.76 16.98 37.38
N ALA A 497 9.08 17.54 38.55
CA ALA A 497 8.72 16.96 39.84
C ALA A 497 7.20 16.81 40.03
N HIS A 498 6.39 17.61 39.36
CA HIS A 498 4.94 17.58 39.46
C HIS A 498 4.29 16.54 38.53
N LEU A 499 5.07 15.96 37.60
CA LEU A 499 4.68 14.79 36.81
C LEU A 499 4.83 13.47 37.60
N ALA A 500 5.34 13.50 38.83
CA ALA A 500 5.44 12.32 39.67
C ALA A 500 4.11 11.57 39.77
N GLY A 501 4.12 10.26 39.52
CA GLY A 501 2.93 9.41 39.38
C GLY A 501 2.69 8.94 37.94
N PHE A 502 3.29 9.61 36.95
CA PHE A 502 3.51 8.99 35.64
C PHE A 502 4.76 8.12 35.68
N ASP A 503 4.76 7.09 34.85
CA ASP A 503 5.86 6.14 34.72
C ASP A 503 6.61 6.30 33.41
N LEU A 504 5.88 6.70 32.36
CA LEU A 504 6.41 6.90 31.03
C LEU A 504 5.62 7.98 30.31
N MET A 505 6.33 8.93 29.70
CA MET A 505 5.72 9.96 28.86
C MET A 505 6.12 9.76 27.39
N ASN A 506 5.13 9.79 26.50
CA ASN A 506 5.37 9.95 25.08
C ASN A 506 5.84 11.38 24.81
N MET A 507 6.94 11.48 24.09
CA MET A 507 7.53 12.70 23.54
C MET A 507 7.66 12.60 22.02
N ALA A 508 6.92 11.72 21.35
CA ALA A 508 6.74 11.82 19.92
C ALA A 508 5.52 12.72 19.67
N ASN A 509 5.75 14.03 19.52
CA ASN A 509 4.74 15.01 19.14
C ASN A 509 5.35 16.25 18.46
N ASN A 510 4.50 17.19 18.05
CA ASN A 510 4.82 18.47 17.41
C ASN A 510 5.54 19.47 18.31
N HIS A 511 5.41 19.36 19.63
CA HIS A 511 5.98 20.31 20.61
C HIS A 511 7.33 19.86 21.20
N THR A 512 7.73 18.63 20.91
CA THR A 512 8.97 18.01 21.38
C THR A 512 10.23 18.76 20.96
N GLY A 513 10.18 19.42 19.80
CA GLY A 513 11.33 20.12 19.19
C GLY A 513 11.32 21.63 19.40
N ASP A 514 10.43 22.17 20.22
CA ASP A 514 10.17 23.62 20.31
C ASP A 514 11.40 24.44 20.66
N PHE A 515 12.23 23.89 21.55
CA PHE A 515 13.47 24.51 22.03
C PHE A 515 14.71 23.74 21.57
N GLY A 516 14.58 23.06 20.42
CA GLY A 516 15.64 22.38 19.70
C GLY A 516 16.17 21.11 20.38
N PRO A 517 17.26 20.53 19.87
CA PRO A 517 17.84 19.29 20.41
C PRO A 517 18.33 19.40 21.86
N VAL A 518 18.62 20.63 22.33
CA VAL A 518 18.99 20.90 23.73
C VAL A 518 17.76 20.75 24.62
N GLY A 519 16.65 21.43 24.32
CA GLY A 519 15.42 21.35 25.10
C GLY A 519 14.85 19.94 25.14
N TYR A 520 14.91 19.22 24.02
CA TYR A 520 14.51 17.80 23.96
C TYR A 520 15.31 16.93 24.95
N ARG A 521 16.65 17.05 24.92
CA ARG A 521 17.53 16.29 25.82
C ARG A 521 17.29 16.65 27.29
N GLU A 522 17.21 17.94 27.61
CA GLU A 522 16.98 18.42 28.98
C GLU A 522 15.63 17.96 29.52
N THR A 523 14.59 17.92 28.67
CA THR A 523 13.29 17.36 29.05
C THR A 523 13.40 15.89 29.44
N ARG A 524 14.12 15.08 28.65
CA ARG A 524 14.36 13.67 28.98
C ARG A 524 15.16 13.50 30.26
N GLU A 525 16.17 14.33 30.48
CA GLU A 525 16.97 14.34 31.71
C GLU A 525 16.12 14.73 32.94
N ALA A 526 15.24 15.73 32.79
CA ALA A 526 14.34 16.17 33.85
C ALA A 526 13.33 15.08 34.24
N LEU A 527 12.73 14.40 33.24
CA LEU A 527 11.85 13.24 33.46
C LEU A 527 12.59 12.08 34.15
N ALA A 528 13.78 11.72 33.65
CA ALA A 528 14.59 10.66 34.22
C ALA A 528 15.00 10.97 35.67
N GLY A 529 15.26 12.23 36.00
CA GLY A 529 15.52 12.70 37.37
C GLY A 529 14.37 12.44 38.35
N GLN A 530 13.14 12.27 37.84
CA GLN A 530 11.95 11.90 38.62
C GLN A 530 11.59 10.41 38.51
N GLY A 531 12.42 9.60 37.85
CA GLY A 531 12.15 8.19 37.59
C GLY A 531 11.09 7.93 36.50
N ILE A 532 10.77 8.95 35.69
CA ILE A 532 9.79 8.87 34.61
C ILE A 532 10.54 8.58 33.31
N ALA A 533 10.16 7.53 32.61
CA ALA A 533 10.71 7.20 31.31
C ALA A 533 10.18 8.12 30.22
N ALA A 534 10.91 8.23 29.11
CA ALA A 534 10.47 8.92 27.91
C ALA A 534 10.57 7.99 26.71
N VAL A 535 9.62 8.10 25.78
CA VAL A 535 9.64 7.42 24.48
C VAL A 535 9.33 8.40 23.36
N GLY A 536 9.94 8.23 22.20
CA GLY A 536 9.55 8.98 21.00
C GLY A 536 10.66 9.17 19.97
N GLU A 537 11.89 8.72 20.26
CA GLU A 537 12.96 8.74 19.28
C GLU A 537 12.74 7.71 18.18
N ARG A 538 13.34 7.97 17.01
CA ARG A 538 13.36 7.03 15.91
C ARG A 538 14.02 5.71 16.33
N ASP A 539 13.35 4.61 16.02
CA ASP A 539 13.75 3.22 16.31
C ASP A 539 13.71 2.85 17.81
N GLU A 540 13.20 3.72 18.68
CA GLU A 540 13.14 3.50 20.14
C GLU A 540 11.96 2.59 20.54
N ILE A 541 12.25 1.59 21.37
CA ILE A 541 11.29 0.70 22.04
C ILE A 541 11.65 0.65 23.52
N VAL A 542 10.77 1.19 24.37
CA VAL A 542 10.96 1.15 25.83
C VAL A 542 10.25 -0.07 26.38
N CYS A 543 10.98 -0.94 27.09
CA CYS A 543 10.44 -2.13 27.71
C CYS A 543 10.46 -2.03 29.23
N THR A 544 9.44 -2.57 29.87
CA THR A 544 9.39 -2.76 31.33
C THR A 544 8.83 -4.14 31.64
N ARG A 545 9.18 -4.69 32.80
CA ARG A 545 8.60 -5.95 33.28
C ARG A 545 7.62 -5.66 34.41
N ILE A 546 6.39 -6.13 34.27
CA ILE A 546 5.32 -6.03 35.27
C ILE A 546 4.95 -7.46 35.66
N GLY A 547 5.35 -7.87 36.87
CA GLY A 547 5.30 -9.27 37.29
C GLY A 547 6.14 -10.17 36.36
N SER A 548 5.49 -11.13 35.71
CA SER A 548 6.11 -11.99 34.68
C SER A 548 5.98 -11.45 33.26
N THR A 549 5.20 -10.41 33.04
CA THR A 549 4.83 -9.90 31.72
C THR A 549 5.80 -8.79 31.30
N VAL A 550 6.36 -8.88 30.10
CA VAL A 550 7.14 -7.80 29.50
C VAL A 550 6.22 -6.91 28.67
N VAL A 551 6.24 -5.62 28.92
CA VAL A 551 5.46 -4.60 28.21
C VAL A 551 6.41 -3.72 27.41
N ALA A 552 6.17 -3.59 26.11
CA ALA A 552 6.87 -2.65 25.24
C ALA A 552 5.99 -1.44 24.94
N VAL A 553 6.58 -0.25 24.97
CA VAL A 553 5.94 1.03 24.63
C VAL A 553 6.70 1.68 23.48
N VAL A 554 5.96 2.16 22.48
CA VAL A 554 6.52 2.82 21.28
C VAL A 554 5.76 4.11 20.99
N GLY A 555 6.49 5.20 20.73
CA GLY A 555 5.94 6.51 20.40
C GLY A 555 6.08 6.86 18.92
N PHE A 556 5.03 7.45 18.32
CA PHE A 556 5.00 7.88 16.92
C PHE A 556 4.48 9.32 16.73
N ALA A 557 4.99 10.04 15.73
CA ALA A 557 4.51 11.37 15.32
C ALA A 557 4.80 11.64 13.84
N PRO A 558 4.21 12.64 13.16
CA PRO A 558 4.49 12.88 11.74
C PRO A 558 5.88 13.48 11.45
N TYR A 559 6.73 13.69 12.47
CA TYR A 559 7.93 14.53 12.39
C TYR A 559 9.24 13.77 12.16
N ALA A 560 10.19 14.43 11.51
CA ALA A 560 11.55 13.93 11.36
C ALA A 560 12.22 13.76 12.73
N GLY A 561 12.96 12.66 12.92
CA GLY A 561 13.60 12.32 14.20
C GLY A 561 12.75 11.42 15.11
N THR A 562 11.46 11.27 14.82
CA THR A 562 10.54 10.35 15.52
C THR A 562 10.22 9.12 14.66
N ASN A 563 9.53 8.13 15.23
CA ASN A 563 8.90 7.08 14.45
C ASN A 563 7.68 7.65 13.72
N ARG A 564 7.64 7.58 12.39
CA ARG A 564 6.66 8.35 11.63
C ARG A 564 5.33 7.65 11.43
N VAL A 565 4.24 8.34 11.75
CA VAL A 565 2.87 7.85 11.52
C VAL A 565 2.56 7.66 10.02
N THR A 566 3.32 8.32 9.14
CA THR A 566 3.19 8.22 7.67
C THR A 566 4.05 7.10 7.05
N ASP A 567 5.03 6.54 7.78
CA ASP A 567 5.91 5.48 7.26
C ASP A 567 5.42 4.11 7.72
N PHE A 568 4.36 3.60 7.07
CA PHE A 568 3.76 2.32 7.44
C PHE A 568 4.71 1.11 7.34
N ARG A 569 5.77 1.19 6.53
CA ARG A 569 6.79 0.13 6.49
C ARG A 569 7.58 0.14 7.79
N HIS A 570 7.98 1.32 8.26
CA HIS A 570 8.66 1.47 9.54
C HIS A 570 7.75 1.10 10.72
N VAL A 571 6.49 1.54 10.72
CA VAL A 571 5.49 1.16 11.74
C VAL A 571 5.41 -0.35 11.89
N ARG A 572 5.19 -1.09 10.78
CA ARG A 572 5.10 -2.55 10.82
C ARG A 572 6.38 -3.20 11.31
N LYS A 573 7.54 -2.75 10.82
CA LYS A 573 8.84 -3.27 11.24
C LYS A 573 9.10 -3.09 12.73
N LEU A 574 8.83 -1.89 13.26
CA LEU A 574 9.11 -1.51 14.64
C LEU A 574 8.15 -2.18 15.61
N VAL A 575 6.85 -2.15 15.34
CA VAL A 575 5.84 -2.82 16.19
C VAL A 575 6.04 -4.34 16.18
N ALA A 576 6.37 -4.94 15.03
CA ALA A 576 6.71 -6.36 14.98
C ALA A 576 8.00 -6.69 15.74
N ALA A 577 8.95 -5.75 15.86
CA ALA A 577 10.13 -5.92 16.70
C ALA A 577 9.79 -5.84 18.18
N ALA A 578 8.94 -4.90 18.59
CA ALA A 578 8.40 -4.81 19.94
C ALA A 578 7.65 -6.09 20.32
N ARG A 579 6.77 -6.61 19.45
CA ARG A 579 6.01 -7.85 19.69
C ARG A 579 6.88 -9.10 19.83
N ARG A 580 8.08 -9.13 19.22
CA ARG A 580 9.03 -10.24 19.42
C ARG A 580 9.78 -10.14 20.74
N ALA A 581 9.84 -8.95 21.33
CA ALA A 581 10.61 -8.66 22.53
C ALA A 581 9.74 -8.57 23.80
N ALA A 582 8.44 -8.36 23.65
CA ALA A 582 7.48 -8.17 24.73
C ALA A 582 6.20 -9.00 24.53
N ASP A 583 5.53 -9.27 25.65
CA ASP A 583 4.27 -10.01 25.72
C ASP A 583 3.07 -9.10 25.39
N VAL A 584 3.14 -7.82 25.81
CA VAL A 584 2.15 -6.76 25.54
C VAL A 584 2.83 -5.58 24.85
N VAL A 585 2.22 -5.03 23.80
CA VAL A 585 2.73 -3.86 23.06
C VAL A 585 1.74 -2.69 23.10
N VAL A 586 2.19 -1.56 23.63
CA VAL A 586 1.44 -0.30 23.71
C VAL A 586 2.03 0.72 22.74
N VAL A 587 1.17 1.34 21.94
CA VAL A 587 1.58 2.37 20.96
C VAL A 587 0.95 3.71 21.33
N HIS A 588 1.78 4.73 21.53
CA HIS A 588 1.36 6.12 21.58
C HIS A 588 1.57 6.78 20.21
N ALA A 589 0.61 7.55 19.73
CA ALA A 589 0.73 8.20 18.43
C ALA A 589 0.12 9.60 18.39
N HIS A 590 0.95 10.60 18.12
CA HIS A 590 0.51 11.95 17.77
C HIS A 590 0.13 11.98 16.30
N MET A 591 -1.15 12.09 15.98
CA MET A 591 -1.64 11.91 14.61
C MET A 591 -2.93 12.69 14.34
N GLY A 592 -3.14 13.04 13.06
CA GLY A 592 -4.35 13.72 12.62
C GLY A 592 -4.29 15.25 12.73
N ALA A 593 -5.34 15.89 12.20
CA ALA A 593 -5.60 17.31 12.33
C ALA A 593 -5.88 17.69 13.80
N GLU A 594 -5.73 18.98 14.09
CA GLU A 594 -5.85 19.53 15.45
C GLU A 594 -6.97 20.58 15.51
N GLY A 595 -7.55 20.77 16.70
CA GLY A 595 -8.53 21.81 17.00
C GLY A 595 -9.95 21.31 17.26
N PRO A 596 -10.90 22.22 17.52
CA PRO A 596 -12.26 21.87 17.98
C PRO A 596 -13.07 21.04 16.97
N ASP A 597 -12.78 21.18 15.67
CA ASP A 597 -13.44 20.42 14.60
C ASP A 597 -12.73 19.09 14.27
N ALA A 598 -11.58 18.82 14.92
CA ALA A 598 -10.80 17.61 14.71
C ALA A 598 -11.31 16.41 15.54
N ASN A 599 -12.63 16.31 15.71
CA ASN A 599 -13.30 15.27 16.49
C ASN A 599 -13.84 14.11 15.63
N VAL A 600 -13.50 14.06 14.34
CA VAL A 600 -13.96 13.04 13.39
C VAL A 600 -12.89 11.99 13.14
N VAL A 601 -13.25 10.71 13.18
CA VAL A 601 -12.40 9.60 12.71
C VAL A 601 -12.86 9.16 11.32
N ARG A 602 -11.99 9.22 10.33
CA ARG A 602 -12.30 8.68 8.99
C ARG A 602 -11.04 8.22 8.27
N PRO A 603 -11.14 7.22 7.37
CA PRO A 603 -10.02 6.84 6.52
C PRO A 603 -9.55 8.01 5.64
N GLY A 604 -8.24 8.11 5.45
CA GLY A 604 -7.58 9.09 4.61
C GLY A 604 -6.62 10.00 5.39
N PRO A 605 -5.65 10.60 4.68
CA PRO A 605 -4.68 11.50 5.31
C PRO A 605 -5.35 12.79 5.79
N GLU A 606 -4.94 13.25 6.96
CA GLU A 606 -5.32 14.53 7.55
C GLU A 606 -4.15 15.52 7.46
N GLN A 607 -4.47 16.82 7.49
CA GLN A 607 -3.46 17.88 7.41
C GLN A 607 -3.73 18.95 8.46
N MET A 608 -2.66 19.61 8.92
CA MET A 608 -2.71 20.78 9.78
C MET A 608 -1.66 21.78 9.32
N PHE A 609 -2.03 23.04 9.09
CA PHE A 609 -1.14 24.10 8.58
C PHE A 609 -0.29 23.70 7.34
N GLY A 610 -0.82 22.82 6.47
CA GLY A 610 -0.13 22.33 5.27
C GLY A 610 0.84 21.17 5.52
N GLU A 611 0.92 20.66 6.75
CA GLU A 611 1.67 19.47 7.12
C GLU A 611 0.83 18.20 6.91
N ASP A 612 1.45 17.14 6.41
CA ASP A 612 0.85 15.80 6.37
C ASP A 612 0.90 15.17 7.77
N ARG A 613 -0.27 15.02 8.38
CA ARG A 613 -0.45 14.56 9.76
C ARG A 613 -0.80 13.07 9.83
N GLY A 614 -0.66 12.37 8.71
CA GLY A 614 -0.93 10.95 8.57
C GLY A 614 -2.41 10.61 8.40
N ASP A 615 -2.67 9.33 8.17
CA ASP A 615 -4.01 8.74 8.15
C ASP A 615 -4.18 7.98 9.48
N PRO A 616 -4.94 8.53 10.45
CA PRO A 616 -5.04 7.92 11.77
C PRO A 616 -5.57 6.49 11.75
N VAL A 617 -6.54 6.20 10.87
CA VAL A 617 -7.14 4.86 10.74
C VAL A 617 -6.13 3.89 10.16
N ALA A 618 -5.50 4.23 9.04
CA ALA A 618 -4.52 3.36 8.40
C ALA A 618 -3.28 3.13 9.26
N PHE A 619 -2.83 4.14 10.02
CA PHE A 619 -1.75 4.01 10.99
C PHE A 619 -2.11 3.03 12.10
N ALA A 620 -3.24 3.26 12.79
CA ALA A 620 -3.64 2.45 13.94
C ALA A 620 -3.87 0.99 13.53
N HIS A 621 -4.47 0.76 12.36
CA HIS A 621 -4.65 -0.58 11.80
C HIS A 621 -3.33 -1.24 11.46
N ALA A 622 -2.38 -0.51 10.87
CA ALA A 622 -1.05 -1.03 10.57
C ALA A 622 -0.26 -1.40 11.85
N ALA A 623 -0.45 -0.66 12.94
CA ALA A 623 0.14 -0.97 14.23
C ALA A 623 -0.48 -2.25 14.84
N VAL A 624 -1.81 -2.36 14.88
CA VAL A 624 -2.49 -3.58 15.38
C VAL A 624 -2.13 -4.80 14.52
N ASP A 625 -2.14 -4.68 13.19
CA ASP A 625 -1.73 -5.74 12.26
C ASP A 625 -0.30 -6.24 12.50
N ALA A 626 0.58 -5.36 13.00
CA ALA A 626 1.97 -5.69 13.29
C ALA A 626 2.19 -6.25 14.70
N GLY A 627 1.16 -6.23 15.56
CA GLY A 627 1.18 -6.81 16.90
C GLY A 627 1.03 -5.82 18.06
N ALA A 628 0.52 -4.61 17.83
CA ALA A 628 0.11 -3.72 18.92
C ALA A 628 -1.15 -4.26 19.62
N ASP A 629 -1.15 -4.22 20.96
CA ASP A 629 -2.26 -4.68 21.78
C ASP A 629 -3.16 -3.51 22.25
N LEU A 630 -2.58 -2.31 22.35
CA LEU A 630 -3.28 -1.06 22.67
C LEU A 630 -2.68 0.09 21.83
N VAL A 631 -3.54 0.90 21.21
CA VAL A 631 -3.14 2.15 20.53
C VAL A 631 -3.80 3.35 21.23
N VAL A 632 -3.00 4.30 21.67
CA VAL A 632 -3.41 5.54 22.34
C VAL A 632 -3.03 6.74 21.46
N GLY A 633 -4.02 7.37 20.87
CA GLY A 633 -3.88 8.54 20.01
C GLY A 633 -3.86 9.85 20.78
N HIS A 634 -3.12 10.81 20.22
CA HIS A 634 -2.80 12.14 20.77
C HIS A 634 -2.78 13.18 19.65
N GLY A 635 -2.90 14.46 20.01
CA GLY A 635 -2.66 15.59 19.10
C GLY A 635 -3.88 16.31 18.54
N PRO A 636 -5.07 15.70 18.34
CA PRO A 636 -6.22 16.48 17.90
C PRO A 636 -6.65 17.60 18.86
N HIS A 637 -6.21 17.57 20.13
CA HIS A 637 -6.69 18.42 21.22
C HIS A 637 -8.22 18.37 21.45
N SER A 638 -8.87 17.41 20.81
CA SER A 638 -10.29 17.10 20.87
C SER A 638 -10.43 15.60 21.06
N LEU A 639 -11.46 15.20 21.79
CA LEU A 639 -11.81 13.78 21.91
C LEU A 639 -12.19 13.20 20.55
N ARG A 640 -11.79 11.95 20.31
CA ARG A 640 -12.23 11.16 19.15
C ARG A 640 -12.82 9.84 19.63
N GLY A 641 -13.59 9.19 18.75
CA GLY A 641 -14.13 7.87 19.02
C GLY A 641 -13.04 6.81 19.24
N ALA A 642 -13.44 5.67 19.80
CA ALA A 642 -12.60 4.48 19.94
C ALA A 642 -13.10 3.35 19.03
N GLU A 643 -12.22 2.38 18.76
CA GLU A 643 -12.46 1.19 17.94
C GLU A 643 -11.93 -0.07 18.63
N PHE A 644 -12.65 -1.19 18.49
CA PHE A 644 -12.07 -2.52 18.64
C PHE A 644 -11.76 -3.13 17.27
N ARG A 645 -10.50 -3.51 17.06
CA ARG A 645 -10.04 -4.20 15.86
C ARG A 645 -9.30 -5.47 16.26
N ASP A 646 -9.78 -6.61 15.77
CA ASP A 646 -9.24 -7.93 16.12
C ASP A 646 -9.10 -8.15 17.64
N GLY A 647 -10.05 -7.59 18.41
CA GLY A 647 -10.06 -7.64 19.88
C GLY A 647 -9.11 -6.67 20.57
N LYS A 648 -8.38 -5.82 19.83
CA LYS A 648 -7.45 -4.81 20.36
C LYS A 648 -8.10 -3.43 20.38
N LEU A 649 -7.85 -2.66 21.44
CA LEU A 649 -8.44 -1.34 21.63
C LEU A 649 -7.60 -0.26 20.94
N ILE A 650 -8.26 0.60 20.17
CA ILE A 650 -7.70 1.80 19.56
C ILE A 650 -8.49 3.00 20.09
N ALA A 651 -7.85 3.87 20.85
CA ALA A 651 -8.39 5.18 21.23
C ALA A 651 -7.78 6.24 20.31
N TYR A 652 -8.56 6.84 19.40
CA TYR A 652 -8.00 7.75 18.39
C TYR A 652 -7.56 9.11 18.94
N SER A 653 -8.11 9.55 20.07
CA SER A 653 -7.64 10.71 20.83
C SER A 653 -8.27 10.68 22.22
N LEU A 654 -7.45 10.84 23.27
CA LEU A 654 -7.92 10.98 24.65
C LEU A 654 -8.22 12.44 25.04
N GLY A 655 -8.07 13.39 24.11
CA GLY A 655 -8.26 14.82 24.35
C GLY A 655 -7.14 15.43 25.20
N ASN A 656 -7.41 16.60 25.78
CA ASN A 656 -6.42 17.28 26.63
C ASN A 656 -6.57 16.86 28.08
N PHE A 657 -5.45 16.61 28.76
CA PHE A 657 -5.39 16.31 30.19
C PHE A 657 -4.67 17.43 30.96
N GLY A 658 -4.99 18.67 30.60
CA GLY A 658 -4.41 19.88 31.14
C GLY A 658 -4.24 20.92 30.04
N GLY A 659 -3.79 22.14 30.38
CA GLY A 659 -3.62 23.17 29.34
C GLY A 659 -3.04 24.52 29.75
N GLY A 660 -2.93 24.83 31.04
CA GLY A 660 -2.30 26.03 31.59
C GLY A 660 -2.45 27.37 30.82
N GLY A 661 -3.65 27.78 30.40
CA GLY A 661 -3.85 29.03 29.64
C GLY A 661 -3.52 28.95 28.14
N VAL A 662 -3.28 27.74 27.63
CA VAL A 662 -2.93 27.43 26.24
C VAL A 662 -4.00 26.53 25.63
N PHE A 663 -4.19 25.32 26.16
CA PHE A 663 -5.26 24.43 25.70
C PHE A 663 -6.59 24.78 26.35
N GLY A 664 -7.70 24.43 25.69
CA GLY A 664 -9.05 24.65 26.21
C GLY A 664 -9.61 26.05 25.97
N ALA A 665 -9.08 26.83 25.03
CA ALA A 665 -9.66 28.14 24.69
C ALA A 665 -11.13 27.97 24.26
N GLU A 666 -11.38 27.03 23.35
CA GLU A 666 -12.69 26.54 22.99
C GLU A 666 -13.21 25.49 23.97
N GLU A 667 -14.52 25.47 24.21
CA GLU A 667 -15.15 24.51 25.12
C GLU A 667 -14.93 23.05 24.68
N ALA A 668 -14.95 22.79 23.38
CA ALA A 668 -14.76 21.45 22.82
C ALA A 668 -13.40 20.81 23.16
N THR A 669 -12.39 21.62 23.49
CA THR A 669 -11.01 21.18 23.77
C THR A 669 -10.70 21.13 25.28
N ARG A 670 -11.70 21.35 26.15
CA ARG A 670 -11.58 21.33 27.63
C ARG A 670 -11.82 19.96 28.27
N HIS A 671 -12.05 18.94 27.46
CA HIS A 671 -12.38 17.60 27.91
C HIS A 671 -11.25 16.63 27.63
N GLY A 672 -11.02 15.73 28.58
CA GLY A 672 -10.06 14.64 28.45
C GLY A 672 -10.56 13.38 29.14
N VAL A 673 -9.92 12.26 28.84
CA VAL A 673 -10.22 10.99 29.50
C VAL A 673 -8.96 10.41 30.12
N TYR A 674 -9.10 9.89 31.33
CA TYR A 674 -8.18 8.91 31.87
C TYR A 674 -8.68 7.51 31.48
N LEU A 675 -7.90 6.82 30.65
CA LEU A 675 -8.17 5.47 30.18
C LEU A 675 -7.49 4.46 31.12
N ASP A 676 -8.28 3.68 31.85
CA ASP A 676 -7.85 2.46 32.59
C ASP A 676 -8.11 1.25 31.68
N VAL A 677 -7.10 0.44 31.40
CA VAL A 677 -7.23 -0.81 30.63
C VAL A 677 -6.47 -1.93 31.33
N VAL A 678 -7.08 -3.11 31.41
CA VAL A 678 -6.43 -4.34 31.83
C VAL A 678 -6.30 -5.29 30.66
N LEU A 679 -5.08 -5.80 30.46
CA LEU A 679 -4.74 -6.79 29.45
C LEU A 679 -4.19 -8.05 30.11
N ASP A 680 -4.50 -9.21 29.55
CA ASP A 680 -3.78 -10.45 29.87
C ASP A 680 -2.38 -10.43 29.23
N ALA A 681 -1.48 -11.30 29.70
CA ALA A 681 -0.11 -11.41 29.18
C ALA A 681 -0.04 -11.75 27.68
N ASP A 682 -1.09 -12.32 27.06
CA ASP A 682 -1.12 -12.53 25.61
C ASP A 682 -1.59 -11.29 24.81
N GLY A 683 -1.92 -10.20 25.51
CA GLY A 683 -2.42 -8.94 24.98
C GLY A 683 -3.94 -8.90 24.82
N SER A 684 -4.68 -9.91 25.29
CA SER A 684 -6.14 -9.92 25.21
C SER A 684 -6.76 -8.85 26.12
N PHE A 685 -7.75 -8.12 25.61
CA PHE A 685 -8.48 -7.13 26.39
C PHE A 685 -9.37 -7.82 27.44
N VAL A 686 -9.22 -7.43 28.72
CA VAL A 686 -10.01 -7.96 29.83
C VAL A 686 -11.12 -6.99 30.23
N ARG A 687 -10.75 -5.75 30.55
CA ARG A 687 -11.67 -4.67 30.91
C ARG A 687 -11.05 -3.31 30.63
N GLY A 688 -11.89 -2.28 30.54
CA GLY A 688 -11.42 -0.90 30.50
C GLY A 688 -12.47 0.10 30.93
N GLN A 689 -12.04 1.29 31.30
CA GLN A 689 -12.89 2.38 31.75
C GLN A 689 -12.38 3.73 31.26
N LEU A 690 -13.30 4.57 30.79
CA LEU A 690 -13.09 5.97 30.44
C LEU A 690 -13.53 6.87 31.60
N ARG A 691 -12.59 7.35 32.42
CA ARG A 691 -12.89 8.31 33.48
C ARG A 691 -12.83 9.73 32.93
N SER A 692 -13.95 10.43 33.00
CA SER A 692 -14.08 11.76 32.40
C SER A 692 -13.38 12.82 33.26
N ALA A 693 -12.54 13.63 32.61
CA ALA A 693 -11.94 14.81 33.19
C ALA A 693 -12.31 16.05 32.38
N ARG A 694 -12.31 17.20 33.07
CA ARG A 694 -12.44 18.52 32.45
C ARG A 694 -11.46 19.48 33.09
N PHE A 695 -11.18 20.59 32.43
CA PHE A 695 -10.40 21.67 33.02
C PHE A 695 -10.91 23.02 32.50
N ASP A 696 -10.66 24.07 33.27
CA ASP A 696 -10.90 25.44 32.83
C ASP A 696 -9.67 26.00 32.12
N PHE A 697 -9.89 26.80 31.08
CA PHE A 697 -8.81 27.38 30.26
C PHE A 697 -7.71 28.06 31.09
N VAL A 698 -8.11 28.83 32.11
CA VAL A 698 -7.22 29.72 32.87
C VAL A 698 -6.20 28.97 33.72
N ASP A 699 -6.67 28.00 34.52
CA ASP A 699 -5.82 27.24 35.45
C ASP A 699 -5.31 25.95 34.80
N GLY A 700 -6.06 25.42 33.83
CA GLY A 700 -5.68 24.24 33.06
C GLY A 700 -5.57 22.96 33.88
N ARG A 701 -6.05 22.93 35.12
CA ARG A 701 -5.94 21.78 36.02
C ARG A 701 -7.02 20.76 35.70
N PRO A 702 -6.68 19.50 35.35
CA PRO A 702 -7.68 18.45 35.17
C PRO A 702 -8.37 18.13 36.50
N VAL A 703 -9.70 18.14 36.48
CA VAL A 703 -10.56 17.73 37.60
C VAL A 703 -11.53 16.64 37.14
N PRO A 704 -11.94 15.73 38.05
CA PRO A 704 -13.00 14.77 37.79
C PRO A 704 -14.28 15.42 37.26
N ASP A 705 -14.82 14.89 36.17
CA ASP A 705 -16.13 15.26 35.65
C ASP A 705 -17.17 14.18 35.99
N PRO A 706 -17.96 14.36 37.06
CA PRO A 706 -18.94 13.36 37.50
C PRO A 706 -20.12 13.22 36.55
N THR A 707 -20.26 14.10 35.55
CA THR A 707 -21.32 13.99 34.53
C THR A 707 -21.01 12.93 33.48
N GLY A 708 -19.76 12.45 33.40
CA GLY A 708 -19.35 11.47 32.39
C GLY A 708 -19.23 12.05 30.98
N LYS A 709 -19.22 13.38 30.82
CA LYS A 709 -19.33 14.05 29.51
C LYS A 709 -18.27 13.61 28.51
N ALA A 710 -17.02 13.46 28.94
CA ALA A 710 -15.93 13.07 28.04
C ALA A 710 -16.13 11.65 27.50
N ALA A 711 -16.51 10.69 28.34
CA ALA A 711 -16.85 9.33 27.93
C ALA A 711 -18.06 9.30 26.98
N ASP A 712 -19.07 10.14 27.24
CA ASP A 712 -20.23 10.31 26.35
C ASP A 712 -19.84 10.87 24.98
N LEU A 713 -18.91 11.81 24.91
CA LEU A 713 -18.42 12.35 23.63
C LEU A 713 -17.65 11.28 22.84
N VAL A 714 -16.81 10.48 23.49
CA VAL A 714 -16.12 9.35 22.85
C VAL A 714 -17.15 8.35 22.27
N ARG A 715 -18.22 8.07 23.02
CA ARG A 715 -19.33 7.23 22.55
C ARG A 715 -20.05 7.83 21.35
N GLU A 716 -20.46 9.09 21.43
CA GLU A 716 -21.17 9.79 20.36
C GLU A 716 -20.34 9.83 19.07
N PHE A 717 -19.06 10.20 19.16
CA PHE A 717 -18.17 10.26 18.00
C PHE A 717 -17.88 8.87 17.44
N GLY A 718 -17.68 7.87 18.30
CA GLY A 718 -17.53 6.48 17.88
C GLY A 718 -18.76 5.93 17.14
N GLU A 719 -19.97 6.20 17.64
CA GLU A 719 -21.22 5.79 16.99
C GLU A 719 -21.46 6.50 15.66
N ARG A 720 -21.03 7.77 15.56
CA ARG A 720 -21.11 8.56 14.32
C ARG A 720 -20.13 8.07 13.26
N ASP A 721 -18.89 7.82 13.65
CA ASP A 721 -17.77 7.66 12.73
C ASP A 721 -17.41 6.18 12.46
N LEU A 722 -17.60 5.32 13.47
CA LEU A 722 -17.17 3.92 13.50
C LEU A 722 -18.31 2.98 13.96
N PRO A 723 -19.53 3.07 13.39
CA PRO A 723 -20.71 2.39 13.92
C PRO A 723 -20.58 0.86 13.96
N ALA A 724 -19.71 0.27 13.13
CA ALA A 724 -19.51 -1.18 13.09
C ALA A 724 -18.52 -1.69 14.16
N THR A 725 -17.56 -0.86 14.57
CA THR A 725 -16.38 -1.31 15.34
C THR A 725 -16.16 -0.54 16.64
N THR A 726 -16.93 0.52 16.89
CA THR A 726 -16.87 1.27 18.15
C THR A 726 -17.26 0.42 19.37
N PRO A 727 -16.59 0.56 20.53
CA PRO A 727 -16.94 -0.17 21.74
C PRO A 727 -18.34 0.19 22.23
N ARG A 728 -18.91 -0.67 23.08
CA ARG A 728 -19.98 -0.26 23.98
C ARG A 728 -19.35 0.52 25.13
N ILE A 729 -19.84 1.74 25.35
CA ILE A 729 -19.43 2.61 26.46
C ILE A 729 -20.63 2.76 27.39
N GLY A 730 -20.50 2.25 28.60
CA GLY A 730 -21.53 2.34 29.64
C GLY A 730 -21.66 3.76 30.22
N PRO A 731 -22.71 4.04 31.01
CA PRO A 731 -22.91 5.34 31.67
C PRO A 731 -21.73 5.76 32.56
N ASP A 732 -21.06 4.79 33.18
CA ASP A 732 -19.90 5.01 34.05
C ASP A 732 -18.56 4.95 33.28
N GLY A 733 -18.62 5.01 31.93
CA GLY A 733 -17.45 4.95 31.05
C GLY A 733 -16.87 3.56 30.83
N GLU A 734 -17.52 2.49 31.31
CA GLU A 734 -17.05 1.10 31.12
C GLU A 734 -17.00 0.73 29.63
N LEU A 735 -15.86 0.19 29.18
CA LEU A 735 -15.60 -0.25 27.81
C LEU A 735 -15.79 -1.75 27.65
N SER A 736 -16.57 -2.16 26.65
CA SER A 736 -16.64 -3.56 26.22
C SER A 736 -16.70 -3.70 24.70
N PRO A 737 -16.15 -4.79 24.13
CA PRO A 737 -16.32 -5.11 22.71
C PRO A 737 -17.80 -5.23 22.32
N ARG A 738 -18.17 -4.81 21.11
CA ARG A 738 -19.45 -5.19 20.49
C ARG A 738 -19.33 -6.66 20.09
N GLY A 739 -20.21 -7.50 20.66
CA GLY A 739 -20.19 -8.95 20.46
C GLY A 739 -20.73 -9.40 19.11
#